data_AF-A0A7Y5QCJ6-F1
#
_entry.id   AF-A0A7Y5QCJ6-F1
#
_cell.length_a   1.000
_cell.length_b   1.000
_cell.length_c   1.000
_cell.angle_alpha   90.00
_cell.angle_beta   90.00
_cell.angle_gamma   90.00
#
_symmetry.space_group_name_H-M   'P 1'
#
loop_
_entity.id
_entity.type
_entity.pdbx_description
1 polymer ?
#
loop_
_entity_poly.entity_id
_entity_poly.type
_entity_poly.pdbx_seq_one_letter_code
_entity_poly.pdbx_strand_id
1 'polypeptide(L)'
;MRLRYVVLFLIPLLLALGLQLSTAQTDTGVEVCSAFIEEAIQTVGNNCGLLDRNSACYGFNTVNASFIEPQPEGFFTLPNERTPINVLTSIATTPLRTELDQWGIALLSVQANLPETLPGQSVIFMLLGDTELENAVEPEDTYVPGEIITVVMQTGGNLYYQPRLDADLLDFVPEATNLQADAVSSDGAFVRVVYRGVPGWVASGALAGGVDLSGLSIIAPETRTPGQAFFLRTNIGQTECAEAPDSLIVQGPQDLKVDLKTNGADIRIGSTIVLRVIGITDEQKRILGEQFSFDDEIAALLELTTLDGEAILDPDTLNEQTVPAGMRAFRCLALPEDLGLDHNDNDNEVIKKCPWFGFEDLPPEAIREFAGFEGITLNYPIVLPLDGVAPTPTDTPVPGIFIPITTNTPRSTNTPVFSTNTFTPVPSTATATGPLPTSTATNTFAPPTSTPTHTATSTFAPPTSTPTNTSVPPSPAPTNTSVPPSPAPTNTSVPPSPTPTNTPPAGCLPDIPDPVMTVAELICSIELANDEVNYPGQDIINLNTDTIFSFTAVYGSGSALPAITSDIVIIGNSAALTRAPLVPAMRYFTVAGSGTLELQELNVTSGISSSPGGAINSSGTLIIKDSYFAFNHAVAPEGNGGAIHQKSGSLAIYDSTFLSNTADNLGGAIYVQDAAFVMDVIDGATLVQDNTAGENGGGIHITGSTISYSITSATIDNNHAELGGGIYVEAVSGNGTLNMVQVINNDALNGGGIYTTHPMTITHSTVDSNTAAGAYGGIYSCTPDTDIKYSTVSRNGAEFNGGIFGCDADSMTLLNSTVAQNFGTAVRHEGALEIYFSTIAYNTGTGLSVSGLTFIRNSIVAGNSGSDCNGALSASGMNYSDDASCASLSVVTTAQLDLNSTLTNNGGPTETHNLGDASIVTDDIALANCTGVDGTAVTVDQRGLPRPSFTACDPGAVENQNTGGLGALDSVNPGVSIDDGSPSEATEEATAEATAEATAEATAEVTAEATATPEATPEPTATLAEPTATLAEPTATLAEPTATLAEPTPTLAEPTPTLAEPTATLAQPSTNGDAHTATPTGDAAPGSEEQLNIIAARALDFRAWMKGW
;
A
#
# COMPACT_ATOMS: atom_id res chain seq x y z
N MET A 1 64.00 28.60 68.35
CA MET A 1 62.74 29.35 68.14
C MET A 1 62.73 30.13 66.80
N ARG A 2 63.22 29.54 65.69
CA ARG A 2 63.19 30.14 64.33
C ARG A 2 63.09 29.03 63.26
N LEU A 3 62.08 28.16 63.35
CA LEU A 3 61.82 27.10 62.36
C LEU A 3 60.35 26.63 62.36
N ARG A 4 59.40 27.57 62.50
CA ARG A 4 57.94 27.30 62.48
C ARG A 4 57.10 28.30 61.66
N TYR A 5 57.74 29.24 60.97
CA TYR A 5 57.05 30.29 60.19
C TYR A 5 57.29 30.24 58.67
N VAL A 6 58.07 29.28 58.17
CA VAL A 6 58.35 29.13 56.71
C VAL A 6 57.41 28.11 56.05
N VAL A 7 57.00 27.06 56.78
CA VAL A 7 56.18 25.97 56.25
C VAL A 7 54.74 26.42 55.92
N LEU A 8 54.22 27.43 56.64
CA LEU A 8 52.84 27.92 56.52
C LEU A 8 52.59 28.89 55.34
N PHE A 9 53.63 29.22 54.55
CA PHE A 9 53.52 30.08 53.36
C PHE A 9 53.91 29.40 52.04
N LEU A 10 54.50 28.19 52.09
CA LEU A 10 54.89 27.43 50.89
C LEU A 10 53.78 26.54 50.33
N ILE A 11 52.84 26.08 51.17
CA ILE A 11 51.73 25.21 50.74
C ILE A 11 50.75 25.96 49.79
N PRO A 12 50.30 27.20 50.06
CA PRO A 12 49.44 27.92 49.12
C PRO A 12 50.12 28.22 47.78
N LEU A 13 51.43 28.48 47.80
CA LEU A 13 52.20 28.81 46.60
C LEU A 13 52.46 27.58 45.71
N LEU A 14 52.56 26.38 46.29
CA LEU A 14 52.65 25.12 45.54
C LEU A 14 51.31 24.65 44.98
N LEU A 15 50.18 24.94 45.65
CA LEU A 15 48.86 24.71 45.05
C LEU A 15 48.57 25.71 43.91
N ALA A 16 48.97 26.98 44.05
CA ALA A 16 48.76 28.00 43.02
C ALA A 16 49.59 27.81 41.74
N LEU A 17 50.68 27.03 41.78
CA LEU A 17 51.49 26.68 40.59
C LEU A 17 51.19 25.28 40.02
N GLY A 18 50.30 24.50 40.66
CA GLY A 18 49.87 23.18 40.19
C GLY A 18 48.54 23.17 39.44
N LEU A 19 47.97 24.35 39.13
CA LEU A 19 46.58 24.52 38.70
C LEU A 19 46.40 25.34 37.40
N GLN A 20 47.45 25.51 36.61
CA GLN A 20 47.39 26.01 35.23
C GLN A 20 48.37 25.26 34.33
N LEU A 21 48.16 23.94 34.16
CA LEU A 21 48.76 23.16 33.08
C LEU A 21 47.98 21.87 32.75
N SER A 22 46.66 21.89 32.97
CA SER A 22 45.77 21.26 32.00
C SER A 22 45.77 22.17 30.78
N THR A 23 46.58 21.85 29.77
CA THR A 23 46.19 22.21 28.41
C THR A 23 44.80 21.61 28.20
N ALA A 24 43.81 22.45 27.87
CA ALA A 24 42.69 21.93 27.11
C ALA A 24 43.31 21.28 25.88
N GLN A 25 43.07 20.00 25.66
CA GLN A 25 43.34 19.38 24.39
C GLN A 25 42.23 19.93 23.47
N THR A 26 42.56 21.02 22.80
CA THR A 26 41.66 21.74 21.89
C THR A 26 41.23 20.81 20.75
N ASP A 27 40.06 21.07 20.17
CA ASP A 27 39.42 20.28 19.11
C ASP A 27 40.13 20.33 17.73
N THR A 28 41.46 20.47 17.75
CA THR A 28 42.34 20.64 16.58
C THR A 28 42.51 19.37 15.74
N GLY A 29 41.66 18.37 15.93
CA GLY A 29 41.48 17.25 14.99
C GLY A 29 40.22 17.46 14.15
N VAL A 30 39.09 17.70 14.83
CA VAL A 30 37.76 17.98 14.24
C VAL A 30 37.79 19.28 13.43
N GLU A 31 38.31 20.38 14.01
CA GLU A 31 38.43 21.70 13.35
C GLU A 31 39.45 21.70 12.18
N VAL A 32 40.22 20.61 12.01
CA VAL A 32 41.19 20.43 10.91
C VAL A 32 40.67 19.46 9.84
N CYS A 33 39.87 18.46 10.21
CA CYS A 33 39.28 17.52 9.26
C CYS A 33 38.22 18.22 8.38
N SER A 34 37.14 18.72 8.99
CA SER A 34 36.12 19.58 8.36
C SER A 34 36.69 20.66 7.41
N ALA A 35 37.66 21.46 7.86
CA ALA A 35 38.26 22.51 7.02
C ALA A 35 39.04 21.97 5.80
N PHE A 36 39.69 20.81 5.92
CA PHE A 36 40.36 20.13 4.80
C PHE A 36 39.34 19.53 3.82
N ILE A 37 38.24 18.99 4.33
CA ILE A 37 37.12 18.46 3.54
C ILE A 37 36.52 19.57 2.67
N GLU A 38 36.21 20.74 3.25
CA GLU A 38 35.72 21.91 2.50
C GLU A 38 36.67 22.34 1.37
N GLU A 39 37.98 22.44 1.64
CA GLU A 39 38.97 22.85 0.62
C GLU A 39 39.11 21.80 -0.50
N ALA A 40 39.12 20.51 -0.16
CA ALA A 40 39.18 19.42 -1.12
C ALA A 40 37.95 19.41 -2.04
N ILE A 41 36.75 19.51 -1.47
CA ILE A 41 35.47 19.48 -2.21
C ILE A 41 35.33 20.72 -3.12
N GLN A 42 35.66 21.91 -2.63
CA GLN A 42 35.73 23.11 -3.48
C GLN A 42 36.75 22.94 -4.62
N THR A 43 37.85 22.24 -4.38
CA THR A 43 38.85 21.94 -5.42
C THR A 43 38.33 20.95 -6.46
N VAL A 44 37.57 19.91 -6.08
CA VAL A 44 36.90 18.99 -7.02
C VAL A 44 35.94 19.74 -7.93
N GLY A 45 35.09 20.62 -7.38
CA GLY A 45 34.17 21.44 -8.17
C GLY A 45 34.87 22.32 -9.22
N ASN A 46 36.07 22.84 -8.90
CA ASN A 46 36.89 23.61 -9.83
C ASN A 46 37.61 22.74 -10.89
N ASN A 47 38.02 21.50 -10.55
CA ASN A 47 38.71 20.59 -11.46
C ASN A 47 37.76 19.85 -12.42
N CYS A 48 36.61 19.41 -11.89
CA CYS A 48 35.67 18.50 -12.56
C CYS A 48 34.32 19.13 -12.90
N GLY A 49 34.15 20.45 -12.69
CA GLY A 49 32.97 21.16 -13.17
C GLY A 49 32.76 20.99 -14.68
N LEU A 50 31.50 20.84 -15.09
CA LEU A 50 31.09 20.57 -16.48
C LEU A 50 31.81 19.35 -17.09
N LEU A 51 31.58 18.16 -16.53
CA LEU A 51 32.01 16.89 -17.15
C LEU A 51 31.16 16.56 -18.38
N ASP A 52 31.82 16.07 -19.43
CA ASP A 52 31.16 15.49 -20.59
C ASP A 52 30.52 14.14 -20.19
N ARG A 53 29.40 13.75 -20.83
CA ARG A 53 28.75 12.46 -20.59
C ARG A 53 29.70 11.29 -20.91
N ASN A 54 29.64 10.23 -20.10
CA ASN A 54 30.49 9.05 -20.15
C ASN A 54 31.99 9.37 -19.98
N SER A 55 32.32 10.31 -19.10
CA SER A 55 33.71 10.68 -18.75
C SER A 55 33.99 10.65 -17.24
N ALA A 56 35.21 10.27 -16.89
CA ALA A 56 35.77 10.26 -15.54
C ALA A 56 36.80 11.38 -15.37
N CYS A 57 36.92 11.90 -14.15
CA CYS A 57 37.77 13.04 -13.80
C CYS A 57 38.58 12.77 -12.53
N TYR A 58 39.87 13.12 -12.58
CA TYR A 58 40.74 13.16 -11.41
C TYR A 58 40.37 14.40 -10.57
N GLY A 59 39.61 14.19 -9.49
CA GLY A 59 39.04 15.27 -8.67
C GLY A 59 40.05 15.88 -7.70
N PHE A 60 40.51 15.08 -6.74
CA PHE A 60 41.44 15.49 -5.68
C PHE A 60 42.52 14.43 -5.41
N ASN A 61 43.52 14.81 -4.62
CA ASN A 61 44.85 14.19 -4.51
C ASN A 61 44.87 12.64 -4.38
N THR A 62 45.63 11.95 -5.23
CA THR A 62 45.85 10.49 -5.20
C THR A 62 44.62 9.66 -5.62
N VAL A 63 44.27 9.79 -6.91
CA VAL A 63 43.46 8.82 -7.66
C VAL A 63 44.40 7.90 -8.46
N ASN A 64 44.03 6.62 -8.57
CA ASN A 64 44.66 5.60 -9.42
C ASN A 64 43.64 5.05 -10.42
N ALA A 65 44.06 4.66 -11.62
CA ALA A 65 43.17 4.14 -12.66
C ALA A 65 43.85 3.05 -13.50
N SER A 66 43.06 2.05 -13.91
CA SER A 66 43.43 0.97 -14.82
C SER A 66 42.65 1.08 -16.13
N PHE A 67 43.20 0.58 -17.24
CA PHE A 67 42.67 0.79 -18.59
C PHE A 67 42.78 -0.46 -19.46
N ILE A 68 41.77 -0.68 -20.31
CA ILE A 68 41.62 -1.84 -21.20
C ILE A 68 42.82 -1.93 -22.18
N GLU A 69 43.23 -0.79 -22.74
CA GLU A 69 44.48 -0.67 -23.50
C GLU A 69 45.56 0.07 -22.67
N PRO A 70 46.83 -0.40 -22.68
CA PRO A 70 47.92 0.25 -21.95
C PRO A 70 48.17 1.72 -22.36
N GLN A 71 47.96 2.64 -21.42
CA GLN A 71 48.10 4.09 -21.65
C GLN A 71 49.55 4.60 -21.50
N PRO A 72 49.87 5.80 -22.03
CA PRO A 72 51.18 6.42 -21.85
C PRO A 72 51.53 6.74 -20.38
N GLU A 73 52.81 6.67 -20.03
CA GLU A 73 53.31 7.08 -18.71
C GLU A 73 52.92 8.54 -18.40
N GLY A 74 52.19 8.75 -17.30
CA GLY A 74 51.66 10.06 -16.88
C GLY A 74 50.23 10.36 -17.34
N PHE A 75 49.55 9.48 -18.06
CA PHE A 75 48.13 9.65 -18.41
C PHE A 75 47.22 9.46 -17.18
N PHE A 76 46.31 10.41 -16.94
CA PHE A 76 45.33 10.40 -15.84
C PHE A 76 46.01 10.27 -14.45
N THR A 77 47.02 11.11 -14.22
CA THR A 77 47.83 11.14 -12.98
C THR A 77 47.75 12.46 -12.21
N LEU A 78 47.07 13.48 -12.75
CA LEU A 78 46.98 14.82 -12.13
C LEU A 78 45.52 15.29 -12.00
N PRO A 79 45.17 16.04 -10.94
CA PRO A 79 43.85 16.66 -10.81
C PRO A 79 43.49 17.54 -12.01
N ASN A 80 42.22 17.54 -12.39
CA ASN A 80 41.61 18.04 -13.64
C ASN A 80 41.84 17.23 -14.93
N GLU A 81 42.67 16.19 -14.92
CA GLU A 81 42.75 15.27 -16.07
C GLU A 81 41.45 14.44 -16.21
N ARG A 82 41.07 14.14 -17.46
CA ARG A 82 39.81 13.48 -17.83
C ARG A 82 40.05 12.32 -18.79
N THR A 83 39.25 11.26 -18.67
CA THR A 83 39.26 10.08 -19.55
C THR A 83 37.83 9.65 -19.87
N PRO A 84 37.54 9.10 -21.06
CA PRO A 84 36.28 8.37 -21.30
C PRO A 84 36.15 7.17 -20.35
N ILE A 85 34.93 6.83 -19.95
CA ILE A 85 34.65 5.66 -19.09
C ILE A 85 34.81 4.34 -19.86
N ASN A 86 34.49 4.32 -21.16
CA ASN A 86 34.53 3.11 -22.00
C ASN A 86 35.95 2.57 -22.34
N VAL A 87 37.00 3.15 -21.77
CA VAL A 87 38.39 2.65 -21.85
C VAL A 87 38.98 2.31 -20.48
N LEU A 88 38.24 2.59 -19.40
CA LEU A 88 38.59 2.36 -18.01
C LEU A 88 38.22 0.92 -17.63
N THR A 89 39.08 0.23 -16.88
CA THR A 89 38.72 -1.04 -16.22
C THR A 89 38.30 -0.76 -14.77
N SER A 90 39.16 -0.13 -13.96
CA SER A 90 38.84 0.32 -12.60
C SER A 90 39.41 1.71 -12.29
N ILE A 91 38.81 2.39 -11.32
CA ILE A 91 39.27 3.66 -10.74
C ILE A 91 39.19 3.59 -9.22
N ALA A 92 40.26 3.96 -8.54
CA ALA A 92 40.39 3.88 -7.08
C ALA A 92 40.88 5.21 -6.48
N THR A 93 40.28 5.62 -5.37
CA THR A 93 40.68 6.75 -4.53
C THR A 93 41.45 6.25 -3.29
N THR A 94 41.99 7.14 -2.45
CA THR A 94 42.71 6.77 -1.21
C THR A 94 42.13 7.43 0.04
N PRO A 95 42.19 6.77 1.22
CA PRO A 95 41.57 7.24 2.47
C PRO A 95 42.20 8.53 2.97
N LEU A 96 41.43 9.30 3.75
CA LEU A 96 41.89 10.55 4.35
C LEU A 96 43.01 10.28 5.38
N ARG A 97 44.18 10.87 5.12
CA ARG A 97 45.34 10.89 6.03
C ARG A 97 45.84 12.32 6.21
N THR A 98 45.40 12.97 7.27
CA THR A 98 45.71 14.38 7.58
C THR A 98 47.19 14.62 7.88
N GLU A 99 47.96 13.62 8.30
CA GLU A 99 49.42 13.73 8.44
C GLU A 99 50.18 13.80 7.09
N LEU A 100 49.53 13.47 5.97
CA LEU A 100 50.17 13.34 4.64
C LEU A 100 49.56 14.23 3.55
N ASP A 101 48.57 15.06 3.88
CA ASP A 101 47.75 15.84 2.94
C ASP A 101 47.08 14.97 1.85
N GLN A 102 46.77 13.71 2.16
CA GLN A 102 46.19 12.73 1.22
C GLN A 102 44.70 12.49 1.48
N TRP A 103 43.89 12.63 0.42
CA TRP A 103 42.51 12.13 0.33
C TRP A 103 42.12 12.08 -1.15
N GLY A 104 41.76 10.90 -1.65
CA GLY A 104 41.37 10.74 -3.04
C GLY A 104 39.90 11.09 -3.25
N ILE A 105 39.63 11.86 -4.30
CA ILE A 105 38.26 12.07 -4.79
C ILE A 105 38.28 11.93 -6.32
N ALA A 106 37.37 11.13 -6.87
CA ALA A 106 37.15 11.02 -8.31
C ALA A 106 35.68 11.32 -8.63
N LEU A 107 35.44 11.91 -9.81
CA LEU A 107 34.10 12.27 -10.26
C LEU A 107 33.85 11.69 -11.66
N LEU A 108 32.77 10.92 -11.83
CA LEU A 108 32.35 10.37 -13.12
C LEU A 108 30.98 10.91 -13.50
N SER A 109 30.79 11.15 -14.79
CA SER A 109 29.51 11.50 -15.41
C SER A 109 29.06 10.33 -16.27
N VAL A 110 28.07 9.58 -15.81
CA VAL A 110 27.60 8.31 -16.37
C VAL A 110 26.24 8.53 -17.05
N GLN A 111 26.01 7.89 -18.20
CA GLN A 111 24.73 7.97 -18.91
C GLN A 111 23.61 7.14 -18.27
N ALA A 112 23.93 5.93 -17.79
CA ALA A 112 22.98 4.92 -17.36
C ALA A 112 21.87 4.67 -18.42
N ASN A 113 20.61 4.62 -18.00
CA ASN A 113 19.44 4.43 -18.87
C ASN A 113 19.06 5.68 -19.70
N LEU A 114 19.63 6.87 -19.41
CA LEU A 114 19.16 8.15 -19.94
C LEU A 114 19.41 8.33 -21.45
N PRO A 115 18.46 8.93 -22.21
CA PRO A 115 18.60 9.10 -23.65
C PRO A 115 19.60 10.19 -24.06
N GLU A 116 20.04 10.14 -25.32
CA GLU A 116 20.92 11.17 -25.92
C GLU A 116 20.22 12.52 -26.10
N THR A 117 18.90 12.53 -26.12
CA THR A 117 18.05 13.72 -26.30
C THR A 117 17.97 14.62 -25.06
N LEU A 118 18.59 14.24 -23.93
CA LEU A 118 18.74 15.01 -22.69
C LEU A 118 20.22 15.39 -22.41
N PRO A 119 20.87 16.19 -23.28
CA PRO A 119 22.28 16.55 -23.11
C PRO A 119 22.49 17.44 -21.89
N GLY A 120 23.45 17.06 -21.03
CA GLY A 120 23.77 17.76 -19.78
C GLY A 120 23.07 17.21 -18.54
N GLN A 121 22.09 16.30 -18.70
CA GLN A 121 21.59 15.46 -17.62
C GLN A 121 22.31 14.11 -17.67
N SER A 122 23.05 13.77 -16.61
CA SER A 122 23.79 12.52 -16.47
C SER A 122 23.89 12.17 -14.98
N VAL A 123 24.10 10.89 -14.69
CA VAL A 123 24.27 10.40 -13.32
C VAL A 123 25.67 10.77 -12.85
N ILE A 124 25.78 11.42 -11.70
CA ILE A 124 27.07 11.84 -11.16
C ILE A 124 27.48 10.86 -10.06
N PHE A 125 28.64 10.22 -10.25
CA PHE A 125 29.26 9.33 -9.29
C PHE A 125 30.44 10.06 -8.64
N MET A 126 30.45 10.21 -7.31
CA MET A 126 31.59 10.73 -6.55
C MET A 126 32.18 9.62 -5.68
N LEU A 127 33.42 9.21 -5.97
CA LEU A 127 34.18 8.28 -5.13
C LEU A 127 34.92 9.08 -4.06
N LEU A 128 34.80 8.66 -2.80
CA LEU A 128 35.41 9.29 -1.64
C LEU A 128 36.27 8.29 -0.86
N GLY A 129 37.43 8.73 -0.35
CA GLY A 129 38.24 7.93 0.56
C GLY A 129 38.82 6.67 -0.10
N ASP A 130 38.88 5.55 0.61
CA ASP A 130 39.30 4.24 0.12
C ASP A 130 38.15 3.53 -0.62
N THR A 131 37.84 4.02 -1.81
CA THR A 131 36.77 3.51 -2.69
C THR A 131 37.36 3.12 -4.05
N GLU A 132 37.01 1.94 -4.54
CA GLU A 132 37.30 1.48 -5.90
C GLU A 132 36.00 1.12 -6.62
N LEU A 133 35.90 1.56 -7.88
CA LEU A 133 34.84 1.20 -8.81
C LEU A 133 35.45 0.54 -10.03
N GLU A 134 34.98 -0.66 -10.33
CA GLU A 134 35.34 -1.45 -11.51
C GLU A 134 34.15 -1.57 -12.46
N ASN A 135 34.35 -1.26 -13.75
CA ASN A 135 33.29 -1.31 -14.76
C ASN A 135 32.96 -2.78 -15.08
N ALA A 136 31.68 -3.15 -14.97
CA ALA A 136 31.17 -4.51 -15.24
C ALA A 136 30.41 -4.60 -16.59
N VAL A 137 30.61 -3.62 -17.49
CA VAL A 137 30.05 -3.62 -18.85
C VAL A 137 31.17 -3.87 -19.86
N GLU A 138 31.15 -5.04 -20.51
CA GLU A 138 32.13 -5.39 -21.55
C GLU A 138 32.05 -4.44 -22.77
N PRO A 139 33.17 -4.17 -23.48
CA PRO A 139 33.16 -3.35 -24.69
C PRO A 139 32.28 -3.87 -25.83
N GLU A 140 32.09 -5.18 -25.95
CA GLU A 140 31.18 -5.81 -26.92
C GLU A 140 29.69 -5.60 -26.62
N ASP A 141 29.29 -5.62 -25.34
CA ASP A 141 27.89 -5.48 -24.90
C ASP A 141 27.49 -4.02 -24.59
N THR A 142 28.45 -3.10 -24.70
CA THR A 142 28.26 -1.65 -24.51
C THR A 142 27.28 -1.06 -25.53
N TYR A 143 26.25 -0.35 -25.03
CA TYR A 143 25.33 0.45 -25.86
C TYR A 143 26.08 1.47 -26.73
N VAL A 144 25.89 1.37 -28.04
CA VAL A 144 26.38 2.35 -29.02
C VAL A 144 25.23 3.30 -29.38
N PRO A 145 25.34 4.63 -29.14
CA PRO A 145 24.30 5.59 -29.53
C PRO A 145 24.02 5.63 -31.05
N GLY A 146 22.74 5.66 -31.40
CA GLY A 146 22.25 5.74 -32.78
C GLY A 146 22.13 7.18 -33.32
N GLU A 147 21.53 7.35 -34.50
CA GLU A 147 21.12 8.68 -34.95
C GLU A 147 19.81 9.09 -34.26
N ILE A 148 19.73 10.32 -33.75
CA ILE A 148 18.48 10.87 -33.22
C ILE A 148 17.54 11.19 -34.39
N ILE A 149 16.37 10.55 -34.43
CA ILE A 149 15.38 10.69 -35.50
C ILE A 149 14.13 11.40 -34.97
N THR A 150 13.65 12.42 -35.69
CA THR A 150 12.35 13.04 -35.37
C THR A 150 11.21 12.13 -35.84
N VAL A 151 10.39 11.65 -34.91
CA VAL A 151 9.18 10.86 -35.18
C VAL A 151 7.92 11.71 -34.93
N VAL A 152 6.77 11.28 -35.42
CA VAL A 152 5.51 12.03 -35.29
C VAL A 152 4.38 11.06 -34.91
N MET A 153 3.58 11.42 -33.90
CA MET A 153 2.39 10.67 -33.51
C MET A 153 1.31 10.78 -34.60
N GLN A 154 0.87 9.66 -35.16
CA GLN A 154 -0.23 9.57 -36.13
C GLN A 154 -1.60 9.48 -35.44
N THR A 155 -1.61 8.95 -34.23
CA THR A 155 -2.74 8.95 -33.29
C THR A 155 -2.19 9.37 -31.94
N GLY A 156 -3.01 9.99 -31.08
CA GLY A 156 -2.63 10.17 -29.69
C GLY A 156 -2.38 8.82 -29.00
N GLY A 157 -1.47 8.77 -28.04
CA GLY A 157 -1.10 7.52 -27.38
C GLY A 157 -0.25 7.73 -26.13
N ASN A 158 -0.24 6.70 -25.28
CA ASN A 158 0.43 6.69 -23.99
C ASN A 158 1.96 6.74 -24.12
N LEU A 159 2.60 7.44 -23.19
CA LEU A 159 4.03 7.39 -22.91
C LEU A 159 4.25 6.45 -21.72
N TYR A 160 4.98 5.35 -21.92
CA TYR A 160 5.27 4.33 -20.92
C TYR A 160 6.68 4.50 -20.35
N TYR A 161 6.93 4.16 -19.08
CA TYR A 161 8.30 4.16 -18.52
C TYR A 161 9.20 3.08 -19.15
N GLN A 162 8.62 1.94 -19.53
CA GLN A 162 9.30 0.81 -20.18
C GLN A 162 8.67 0.44 -21.53
N PRO A 163 9.37 -0.33 -22.41
CA PRO A 163 8.82 -0.79 -23.69
C PRO A 163 7.83 -1.97 -23.52
N ARG A 164 6.83 -1.82 -22.66
CA ARG A 164 5.76 -2.80 -22.40
C ARG A 164 4.45 -2.10 -22.07
N LEU A 165 3.31 -2.75 -22.37
CA LEU A 165 1.97 -2.13 -22.28
C LEU A 165 1.43 -2.02 -20.85
N ASP A 166 2.10 -2.68 -19.91
CA ASP A 166 1.79 -2.87 -18.50
C ASP A 166 2.85 -2.20 -17.59
N ALA A 167 3.56 -1.19 -18.11
CA ALA A 167 4.45 -0.32 -17.34
C ALA A 167 3.82 1.05 -17.06
N ASP A 168 4.37 1.77 -16.08
CA ASP A 168 3.94 3.09 -15.62
C ASP A 168 3.61 4.05 -16.78
N LEU A 169 2.46 4.71 -16.67
CA LEU A 169 2.00 5.73 -17.61
C LEU A 169 2.52 7.10 -17.20
N LEU A 170 3.48 7.63 -17.96
CA LEU A 170 4.17 8.88 -17.66
C LEU A 170 3.41 10.14 -18.16
N ASP A 171 2.78 10.06 -19.34
CA ASP A 171 1.97 11.13 -19.94
C ASP A 171 1.12 10.55 -21.09
N PHE A 172 0.17 11.33 -21.60
CA PHE A 172 -0.50 11.05 -22.88
C PHE A 172 0.03 11.98 -23.97
N VAL A 173 0.66 11.43 -25.00
CA VAL A 173 1.19 12.22 -26.12
C VAL A 173 0.09 12.49 -27.16
N PRO A 174 -0.24 13.75 -27.47
CA PRO A 174 -1.27 14.08 -28.46
C PRO A 174 -0.91 13.69 -29.90
N GLU A 175 -1.93 13.50 -30.75
CA GLU A 175 -1.78 13.36 -32.20
C GLU A 175 -1.01 14.54 -32.81
N ALA A 176 -0.22 14.27 -33.86
CA ALA A 176 0.62 15.22 -34.58
C ALA A 176 1.74 15.90 -33.75
N THR A 177 1.96 15.46 -32.51
CA THR A 177 3.17 15.79 -31.74
C THR A 177 4.41 15.29 -32.48
N ASN A 178 5.40 16.16 -32.62
CA ASN A 178 6.74 15.79 -33.11
C ASN A 178 7.60 15.48 -31.89
N LEU A 179 8.27 14.32 -31.90
CA LEU A 179 9.12 13.82 -30.82
C LEU A 179 10.52 13.56 -31.36
N GLN A 180 11.54 13.64 -30.49
CA GLN A 180 12.86 13.11 -30.82
C GLN A 180 12.97 11.70 -30.25
N ALA A 181 13.34 10.74 -31.09
CA ALA A 181 13.59 9.36 -30.73
C ALA A 181 15.08 9.02 -30.86
N ASP A 182 15.59 8.19 -29.96
CA ASP A 182 16.99 7.74 -29.96
C ASP A 182 17.17 6.21 -29.93
N ALA A 183 16.13 5.46 -29.50
CA ALA A 183 16.18 4.02 -29.40
C ALA A 183 14.85 3.32 -29.79
N VAL A 184 14.93 2.02 -30.05
CA VAL A 184 13.81 1.11 -30.33
C VAL A 184 13.93 -0.14 -29.45
N SER A 185 12.81 -0.75 -29.08
CA SER A 185 12.79 -2.01 -28.32
C SER A 185 13.32 -3.19 -29.16
N SER A 186 13.80 -4.23 -28.49
CA SER A 186 14.36 -5.44 -29.13
C SER A 186 13.38 -6.19 -30.06
N ASP A 187 12.07 -6.02 -29.87
CA ASP A 187 11.00 -6.56 -30.71
C ASP A 187 10.45 -5.57 -31.77
N GLY A 188 10.84 -4.29 -31.70
CA GLY A 188 10.32 -3.22 -32.55
C GLY A 188 8.92 -2.69 -32.18
N ALA A 189 8.31 -3.14 -31.08
CA ALA A 189 6.96 -2.72 -30.68
C ALA A 189 6.92 -1.30 -30.07
N PHE A 190 8.04 -0.80 -29.53
CA PHE A 190 8.13 0.51 -28.89
C PHE A 190 9.32 1.33 -29.39
N VAL A 191 9.16 2.65 -29.39
CA VAL A 191 10.20 3.63 -29.72
C VAL A 191 10.40 4.55 -28.53
N ARG A 192 11.65 4.70 -28.07
CA ARG A 192 11.98 5.62 -26.98
C ARG A 192 12.01 7.05 -27.51
N VAL A 193 11.39 7.95 -26.77
CA VAL A 193 11.14 9.34 -27.11
C VAL A 193 11.32 10.23 -25.87
N VAL A 194 11.51 11.53 -26.09
CA VAL A 194 11.34 12.54 -25.04
C VAL A 194 10.14 13.42 -25.36
N TYR A 195 9.24 13.55 -24.39
CA TYR A 195 8.08 14.44 -24.44
C TYR A 195 8.10 15.36 -23.21
N ARG A 196 8.00 16.67 -23.42
CA ARG A 196 8.06 17.73 -22.38
C ARG A 196 9.33 17.76 -21.49
N GLY A 197 10.29 16.87 -21.70
CA GLY A 197 11.48 16.68 -20.87
C GLY A 197 11.54 15.29 -20.25
N VAL A 198 10.40 14.62 -20.13
CA VAL A 198 10.29 13.25 -19.62
C VAL A 198 10.69 12.25 -20.73
N PRO A 199 11.64 11.34 -20.47
CA PRO A 199 11.96 10.22 -21.34
C PRO A 199 10.96 9.07 -21.14
N GLY A 200 10.57 8.41 -22.22
CA GLY A 200 9.69 7.25 -22.15
C GLY A 200 9.48 6.57 -23.50
N TRP A 201 8.57 5.62 -23.57
CA TRP A 201 8.34 4.77 -24.73
C TRP A 201 6.94 5.00 -25.30
N VAL A 202 6.83 5.13 -26.62
CA VAL A 202 5.54 5.12 -27.33
C VAL A 202 5.46 3.89 -28.21
N ALA A 203 4.27 3.28 -28.30
CA ALA A 203 4.04 2.13 -29.18
C ALA A 203 4.32 2.53 -30.65
N SER A 204 5.14 1.76 -31.35
CA SER A 204 5.58 2.08 -32.72
C SER A 204 4.42 2.16 -33.72
N GLY A 205 3.34 1.43 -33.47
CA GLY A 205 2.08 1.50 -34.22
C GLY A 205 1.29 2.81 -34.09
N ALA A 206 1.60 3.67 -33.11
CA ALA A 206 1.00 5.01 -32.97
C ALA A 206 1.74 6.09 -33.79
N LEU A 207 2.90 5.76 -34.39
CA LEU A 207 3.72 6.68 -35.18
C LEU A 207 3.26 6.78 -36.65
N ALA A 208 3.69 7.84 -37.32
CA ALA A 208 3.43 8.08 -38.74
C ALA A 208 3.93 6.93 -39.63
N GLY A 209 3.00 6.32 -40.39
CA GLY A 209 3.31 5.20 -41.26
C GLY A 209 4.35 5.54 -42.33
N GLY A 210 5.50 4.86 -42.27
CA GLY A 210 6.63 5.06 -43.19
C GLY A 210 7.82 5.82 -42.60
N VAL A 211 7.84 6.10 -41.28
CA VAL A 211 9.07 6.43 -40.55
C VAL A 211 10.06 5.26 -40.68
N ASP A 212 11.32 5.57 -41.00
CA ASP A 212 12.42 4.61 -41.01
C ASP A 212 13.11 4.63 -39.64
N LEU A 213 12.92 3.57 -38.86
CA LEU A 213 13.50 3.41 -37.53
C LEU A 213 14.88 2.72 -37.56
N SER A 214 15.41 2.36 -38.73
CA SER A 214 16.65 1.55 -38.84
C SER A 214 17.94 2.29 -38.49
N GLY A 215 17.87 3.60 -38.19
CA GLY A 215 18.96 4.40 -37.64
C GLY A 215 18.95 4.54 -36.10
N LEU A 216 17.88 4.08 -35.43
CA LEU A 216 17.81 4.04 -33.96
C LEU A 216 18.58 2.83 -33.42
N SER A 217 19.17 2.97 -32.24
CA SER A 217 19.81 1.84 -31.55
C SER A 217 18.76 0.94 -30.88
N ILE A 218 19.02 -0.37 -30.88
CA ILE A 218 18.19 -1.32 -30.15
C ILE A 218 18.58 -1.28 -28.67
N ILE A 219 17.58 -1.22 -27.78
CA ILE A 219 17.75 -1.50 -26.36
C ILE A 219 17.02 -2.80 -26.04
N ALA A 220 17.75 -3.76 -25.48
CA ALA A 220 17.24 -4.98 -24.90
C ALA A 220 17.42 -4.95 -23.36
N PRO A 221 16.73 -5.82 -22.58
CA PRO A 221 16.85 -5.85 -21.11
C PRO A 221 18.28 -5.99 -20.57
N GLU A 222 19.16 -6.62 -21.34
CA GLU A 222 20.60 -6.81 -21.07
C GLU A 222 21.49 -5.63 -21.48
N THR A 223 21.02 -4.72 -22.34
CA THR A 223 21.84 -3.62 -22.88
C THR A 223 22.19 -2.59 -21.80
N ARG A 224 23.47 -2.22 -21.66
CA ARG A 224 23.96 -1.24 -20.66
C ARG A 224 24.90 -0.21 -21.28
N THR A 225 24.94 1.00 -20.71
CA THR A 225 25.94 2.04 -21.06
C THR A 225 27.20 1.90 -20.17
N PRO A 226 28.36 2.47 -20.58
CA PRO A 226 29.61 2.33 -19.80
C PRO A 226 29.47 2.85 -18.37
N GLY A 227 29.83 2.03 -17.38
CA GLY A 227 29.68 2.37 -15.96
C GLY A 227 28.24 2.30 -15.41
N GLN A 228 27.25 1.85 -16.18
CA GLN A 228 25.90 1.58 -15.66
C GLN A 228 25.85 0.30 -14.80
N ALA A 229 26.74 -0.66 -15.06
CA ALA A 229 27.01 -1.79 -14.20
C ALA A 229 28.45 -1.73 -13.70
N PHE A 230 28.66 -1.98 -12.40
CA PHE A 230 29.98 -1.93 -11.78
C PHE A 230 30.09 -2.81 -10.53
N PHE A 231 31.31 -3.24 -10.21
CA PHE A 231 31.68 -3.76 -8.90
C PHE A 231 32.24 -2.62 -8.04
N LEU A 232 31.65 -2.41 -6.88
CA LEU A 232 32.10 -1.48 -5.86
C LEU A 232 32.94 -2.23 -4.81
N ARG A 233 33.99 -1.58 -4.32
CA ARG A 233 34.79 -1.97 -3.16
C ARG A 233 35.07 -0.72 -2.31
N THR A 234 34.96 -0.81 -0.98
CA THR A 234 35.25 0.32 -0.06
C THR A 234 36.00 -0.15 1.18
N ASN A 235 36.60 0.77 1.95
CA ASN A 235 37.22 0.50 3.25
C ASN A 235 38.36 -0.54 3.16
N ILE A 236 39.21 -0.39 2.14
CA ILE A 236 40.37 -1.27 1.85
C ILE A 236 41.55 -0.95 2.81
N GLY A 237 41.47 0.17 3.54
CA GLY A 237 42.48 0.67 4.47
C GLY A 237 41.86 1.51 5.60
N GLN A 238 42.68 1.85 6.60
CA GLN A 238 42.19 2.58 7.78
C GLN A 238 42.13 4.09 7.56
N THR A 239 40.92 4.63 7.70
CA THR A 239 40.56 6.06 7.65
C THR A 239 40.51 6.66 9.05
N GLU A 240 41.04 7.88 9.21
CA GLU A 240 41.33 8.48 10.54
C GLU A 240 40.32 9.55 10.99
N CYS A 241 39.30 9.87 10.18
CA CYS A 241 38.27 10.85 10.48
C CYS A 241 36.89 10.37 10.00
N ALA A 242 35.86 10.53 10.83
CA ALA A 242 34.50 10.09 10.52
C ALA A 242 33.75 11.01 9.52
N GLU A 243 34.21 12.24 9.35
CA GLU A 243 33.57 13.26 8.48
C GLU A 243 33.88 13.06 6.97
N ALA A 244 34.75 12.10 6.63
CA ALA A 244 35.19 11.80 5.27
C ALA A 244 35.09 10.30 4.96
N PRO A 245 33.87 9.73 4.85
CA PRO A 245 33.66 8.29 4.76
C PRO A 245 34.07 7.69 3.41
N ASP A 246 34.60 6.47 3.48
CA ASP A 246 34.96 5.64 2.33
C ASP A 246 33.69 5.13 1.64
N SER A 247 33.25 5.84 0.59
CA SER A 247 31.94 5.60 -0.04
C SER A 247 31.83 6.12 -1.48
N LEU A 248 30.85 5.57 -2.20
CA LEU A 248 30.41 6.07 -3.51
C LEU A 248 29.09 6.83 -3.34
N ILE A 249 29.07 8.15 -3.59
CA ILE A 249 27.83 8.93 -3.71
C ILE A 249 27.36 8.87 -5.17
N VAL A 250 26.07 8.61 -5.39
CA VAL A 250 25.45 8.59 -6.72
C VAL A 250 24.24 9.52 -6.72
N GLN A 251 24.24 10.52 -7.61
CA GLN A 251 23.11 11.43 -7.83
C GLN A 251 22.60 11.34 -9.28
N GLY A 252 21.33 10.98 -9.45
CA GLY A 252 20.61 11.09 -10.73
C GLY A 252 20.28 12.55 -11.09
N PRO A 253 19.82 12.85 -12.30
CA PRO A 253 19.15 14.12 -12.57
C PRO A 253 17.84 14.21 -11.77
N GLN A 254 17.43 15.42 -11.38
CA GLN A 254 16.20 15.60 -10.63
C GLN A 254 14.97 15.13 -11.44
N ASP A 255 14.02 14.50 -10.76
CA ASP A 255 12.76 13.98 -11.30
C ASP A 255 12.90 12.90 -12.40
N LEU A 256 14.04 12.20 -12.49
CA LEU A 256 14.28 11.13 -13.47
C LEU A 256 14.73 9.82 -12.80
N LYS A 257 13.92 8.76 -12.93
CA LYS A 257 14.26 7.39 -12.48
C LYS A 257 15.43 6.82 -13.31
N VAL A 258 16.50 6.40 -12.63
CA VAL A 258 17.76 5.94 -13.21
C VAL A 258 18.08 4.50 -12.76
N ASP A 259 18.15 3.56 -13.70
CA ASP A 259 18.48 2.15 -13.42
C ASP A 259 20.00 1.87 -13.47
N LEU A 260 20.55 1.23 -12.44
CA LEU A 260 21.97 0.90 -12.24
C LEU A 260 22.13 -0.56 -11.76
N LYS A 261 23.32 -1.14 -11.95
CA LYS A 261 23.69 -2.45 -11.37
C LYS A 261 24.97 -2.36 -10.54
N THR A 262 24.87 -2.54 -9.23
CA THR A 262 26.00 -2.49 -8.28
C THR A 262 26.27 -3.87 -7.71
N ASN A 263 27.45 -4.46 -7.95
CA ASN A 263 27.82 -5.79 -7.44
C ASN A 263 26.78 -6.88 -7.80
N GLY A 264 26.14 -6.75 -8.97
CA GLY A 264 25.04 -7.61 -9.41
C GLY A 264 23.65 -7.24 -8.89
N ALA A 265 23.50 -6.40 -7.86
CA ALA A 265 22.21 -5.87 -7.41
C ALA A 265 21.62 -4.90 -8.44
N ASP A 266 20.35 -5.06 -8.81
CA ASP A 266 19.62 -4.05 -9.60
C ASP A 266 19.05 -2.98 -8.65
N ILE A 267 19.32 -1.71 -8.97
CA ILE A 267 18.97 -0.55 -8.14
C ILE A 267 18.49 0.58 -9.06
N ARG A 268 17.33 1.15 -8.77
CA ARG A 268 16.76 2.31 -9.44
C ARG A 268 16.77 3.50 -8.48
N ILE A 269 17.20 4.68 -8.93
CA ILE A 269 17.26 5.89 -8.07
C ILE A 269 16.41 7.02 -8.64
N GLY A 270 15.69 7.75 -7.77
CA GLY A 270 14.97 8.97 -8.11
C GLY A 270 15.74 10.27 -7.81
N SER A 271 16.66 10.24 -6.83
CA SER A 271 17.56 11.36 -6.53
C SER A 271 18.97 10.89 -6.14
N THR A 272 19.26 10.71 -4.84
CA THR A 272 20.64 10.70 -4.32
C THR A 272 20.84 9.60 -3.29
N ILE A 273 21.74 8.67 -3.61
CA ILE A 273 22.13 7.55 -2.73
C ILE A 273 23.61 7.56 -2.39
N VAL A 274 23.97 6.80 -1.36
CA VAL A 274 25.33 6.41 -1.01
C VAL A 274 25.42 4.89 -1.00
N LEU A 275 26.49 4.36 -1.57
CA LEU A 275 26.80 2.94 -1.65
C LEU A 275 28.12 2.64 -0.94
N ARG A 276 28.15 1.55 -0.17
CA ARG A 276 29.31 1.07 0.60
C ARG A 276 29.37 -0.45 0.61
N VAL A 277 30.58 -1.01 0.71
CA VAL A 277 30.82 -2.42 0.99
C VAL A 277 31.41 -2.55 2.40
N ILE A 278 30.65 -3.17 3.31
CA ILE A 278 31.02 -3.31 4.71
C ILE A 278 31.42 -4.75 5.07
N GLY A 279 32.56 -4.89 5.74
CA GLY A 279 33.06 -6.18 6.21
C GLY A 279 32.29 -6.70 7.43
N ILE A 280 32.05 -8.02 7.48
CA ILE A 280 31.28 -8.67 8.55
C ILE A 280 32.06 -9.74 9.32
N THR A 281 31.75 -9.90 10.59
CA THR A 281 32.34 -10.88 11.50
C THR A 281 31.74 -12.28 11.34
N ASP A 282 32.47 -13.31 11.77
CA ASP A 282 32.02 -14.72 11.70
C ASP A 282 30.67 -14.98 12.38
N GLU A 283 30.34 -14.22 13.44
CA GLU A 283 29.05 -14.32 14.14
C GLU A 283 27.91 -13.70 13.33
N GLN A 284 28.15 -12.58 12.64
CA GLN A 284 27.18 -11.96 11.73
C GLN A 284 26.95 -12.85 10.49
N LYS A 285 28.00 -13.50 9.97
CA LYS A 285 27.89 -14.52 8.92
C LYS A 285 27.02 -15.70 9.36
N ARG A 286 27.21 -16.18 10.59
CA ARG A 286 26.38 -17.25 11.18
C ARG A 286 24.91 -16.84 11.29
N ILE A 287 24.63 -15.63 11.80
CA ILE A 287 23.26 -15.11 11.96
C ILE A 287 22.56 -14.98 10.60
N LEU A 288 23.24 -14.45 9.57
CA LEU A 288 22.68 -14.31 8.23
C LEU A 288 22.41 -15.67 7.55
N GLY A 289 23.36 -16.60 7.63
CA GLY A 289 23.19 -17.95 7.07
C GLY A 289 22.08 -18.76 7.76
N GLU A 290 21.86 -18.55 9.06
CA GLU A 290 20.71 -19.10 9.80
C GLU A 290 19.40 -18.40 9.42
N GLN A 291 19.38 -17.07 9.29
CA GLN A 291 18.18 -16.29 8.97
C GLN A 291 17.65 -16.60 7.56
N PHE A 292 18.54 -16.68 6.56
CA PHE A 292 18.18 -16.86 5.16
C PHE A 292 18.43 -18.29 4.62
N SER A 293 18.82 -19.23 5.49
CA SER A 293 18.93 -20.67 5.19
C SER A 293 19.72 -21.03 3.93
N PHE A 294 20.95 -20.51 3.81
CA PHE A 294 21.84 -20.80 2.67
C PHE A 294 23.25 -21.30 3.08
N ASP A 295 23.85 -22.11 2.21
CA ASP A 295 25.15 -22.79 2.42
C ASP A 295 26.37 -21.97 1.95
N ASP A 296 26.14 -20.82 1.32
CA ASP A 296 27.14 -20.02 0.59
C ASP A 296 27.94 -19.08 1.55
N GLU A 297 29.27 -19.00 1.42
CA GLU A 297 30.11 -18.17 2.31
C GLU A 297 29.98 -16.67 1.99
N ILE A 298 29.39 -15.90 2.92
CA ILE A 298 29.27 -14.44 2.81
C ILE A 298 30.64 -13.78 3.06
N ALA A 299 31.06 -12.85 2.21
CA ALA A 299 32.26 -12.04 2.42
C ALA A 299 31.97 -10.75 3.20
N ALA A 300 31.02 -9.98 2.70
CA ALA A 300 30.70 -8.61 3.07
C ALA A 300 29.20 -8.33 2.82
N LEU A 301 28.75 -7.11 3.10
CA LEU A 301 27.43 -6.61 2.70
C LEU A 301 27.60 -5.39 1.80
N LEU A 302 26.71 -5.24 0.82
CA LEU A 302 26.43 -3.96 0.17
C LEU A 302 25.46 -3.19 1.08
N GLU A 303 25.84 -2.01 1.52
CA GLU A 303 25.00 -1.02 2.20
C GLU A 303 24.58 0.04 1.17
N LEU A 304 23.28 0.30 1.08
CA LEU A 304 22.70 1.43 0.36
C LEU A 304 22.04 2.37 1.36
N THR A 305 22.24 3.66 1.18
CA THR A 305 21.63 4.71 2.00
C THR A 305 21.01 5.77 1.09
N THR A 306 19.73 6.09 1.24
CA THR A 306 19.08 7.17 0.48
C THR A 306 19.21 8.48 1.25
N LEU A 307 19.83 9.50 0.64
CA LEU A 307 19.98 10.83 1.25
C LEU A 307 18.86 11.78 0.83
N ASP A 308 18.39 11.68 -0.40
CA ASP A 308 17.31 12.51 -0.96
C ASP A 308 16.50 11.70 -1.98
N GLY A 309 15.20 12.02 -2.10
CA GLY A 309 14.21 11.30 -2.89
C GLY A 309 14.01 9.84 -2.44
N GLU A 310 14.07 8.92 -3.40
CA GLU A 310 13.86 7.49 -3.22
C GLU A 310 14.93 6.65 -3.93
N ALA A 311 15.15 5.44 -3.42
CA ALA A 311 15.82 4.35 -4.11
C ALA A 311 14.88 3.12 -4.15
N ILE A 312 14.70 2.54 -5.32
CA ILE A 312 13.87 1.36 -5.56
C ILE A 312 14.81 0.17 -5.79
N LEU A 313 14.68 -0.86 -4.95
CA LEU A 313 15.57 -2.01 -4.89
C LEU A 313 14.96 -3.21 -5.60
N ASP A 314 15.76 -4.00 -6.33
CA ASP A 314 15.27 -5.09 -7.20
C ASP A 314 14.05 -4.70 -8.07
N PRO A 315 14.16 -3.58 -8.82
CA PRO A 315 13.03 -2.97 -9.51
C PRO A 315 12.40 -3.86 -10.59
N ASP A 316 11.12 -3.64 -10.83
CA ASP A 316 10.25 -4.41 -11.74
C ASP A 316 10.14 -5.91 -11.38
N THR A 317 10.36 -6.27 -10.11
CA THR A 317 10.25 -7.65 -9.62
C THR A 317 9.30 -7.77 -8.43
N LEU A 318 8.94 -9.00 -8.08
CA LEU A 318 8.09 -9.32 -6.92
C LEU A 318 8.78 -9.06 -5.56
N ASN A 319 10.03 -8.58 -5.58
CA ASN A 319 10.80 -8.15 -4.41
C ASN A 319 11.15 -6.66 -4.51
N GLU A 320 10.45 -5.89 -5.35
CA GLU A 320 10.64 -4.44 -5.44
C GLU A 320 10.38 -3.80 -4.07
N GLN A 321 11.34 -3.01 -3.57
CA GLN A 321 11.21 -2.34 -2.27
C GLN A 321 11.75 -0.91 -2.31
N THR A 322 10.91 0.04 -1.88
CA THR A 322 11.22 1.47 -1.85
C THR A 322 11.95 1.85 -0.56
N VAL A 323 13.10 2.53 -0.68
CA VAL A 323 13.88 3.14 0.41
C VAL A 323 13.84 4.66 0.25
N PRO A 324 12.87 5.35 0.89
CA PRO A 324 12.86 6.81 0.99
C PRO A 324 14.11 7.39 1.67
N ALA A 325 14.33 8.68 1.44
CA ALA A 325 15.38 9.49 2.05
C ALA A 325 15.40 9.38 3.58
N GLY A 326 16.61 9.32 4.15
CA GLY A 326 16.81 9.19 5.59
C GLY A 326 16.89 7.74 6.09
N MET A 327 16.80 6.74 5.22
CA MET A 327 16.95 5.32 5.58
C MET A 327 18.12 4.63 4.86
N ARG A 328 18.49 3.44 5.35
CA ARG A 328 19.44 2.53 4.71
C ARG A 328 18.95 1.08 4.63
N ALA A 329 19.56 0.29 3.77
CA ALA A 329 19.31 -1.14 3.57
C ALA A 329 20.59 -1.91 3.25
N PHE A 330 20.60 -3.22 3.51
CA PHE A 330 21.76 -4.10 3.33
C PHE A 330 21.46 -5.30 2.43
N ARG A 331 22.48 -5.82 1.73
CA ARG A 331 22.41 -7.08 0.97
C ARG A 331 23.68 -7.90 1.05
N CYS A 332 23.57 -9.23 1.11
CA CYS A 332 24.72 -10.11 1.25
C CYS A 332 25.55 -10.21 -0.04
N LEU A 333 26.87 -10.10 0.08
CA LEU A 333 27.83 -10.31 -0.99
C LEU A 333 28.61 -11.62 -0.79
N ALA A 334 28.82 -12.37 -1.88
CA ALA A 334 29.54 -13.64 -1.90
C ALA A 334 31.06 -13.46 -1.71
N LEU A 335 31.79 -14.57 -1.56
CA LEU A 335 33.26 -14.58 -1.75
C LEU A 335 33.65 -13.96 -3.11
N PRO A 336 34.81 -13.29 -3.20
CA PRO A 336 35.22 -12.65 -4.44
C PRO A 336 35.61 -13.68 -5.51
N GLU A 337 35.22 -13.41 -6.75
CA GLU A 337 35.60 -14.14 -7.96
C GLU A 337 36.22 -13.17 -9.00
N ASP A 338 36.63 -13.68 -10.17
CA ASP A 338 37.09 -12.90 -11.35
C ASP A 338 35.88 -12.72 -12.28
N LEU A 339 35.22 -11.56 -12.19
CA LEU A 339 33.94 -11.27 -12.88
C LEU A 339 33.95 -9.93 -13.65
N GLY A 340 34.90 -9.05 -13.35
CA GLY A 340 35.10 -7.73 -13.95
C GLY A 340 36.03 -7.73 -15.16
N LEU A 341 36.72 -6.61 -15.35
CA LEU A 341 37.59 -6.32 -16.49
C LEU A 341 39.08 -6.17 -16.11
N ASP A 342 39.42 -6.12 -14.82
CA ASP A 342 40.79 -6.04 -14.32
C ASP A 342 41.49 -7.42 -14.23
N HIS A 343 40.70 -8.49 -14.26
CA HIS A 343 41.06 -9.91 -14.19
C HIS A 343 41.77 -10.34 -12.89
N ASN A 344 41.24 -9.94 -11.74
CA ASN A 344 41.63 -10.42 -10.40
C ASN A 344 40.46 -11.11 -9.68
N ASP A 345 40.78 -12.02 -8.75
CA ASP A 345 39.79 -12.62 -7.83
C ASP A 345 39.36 -11.60 -6.73
N ASN A 346 38.68 -10.50 -7.11
CA ASN A 346 38.32 -9.38 -6.23
C ASN A 346 36.85 -8.91 -6.35
N ASP A 347 36.01 -9.54 -7.18
CA ASP A 347 34.63 -9.10 -7.43
C ASP A 347 33.62 -9.87 -6.57
N ASN A 348 32.96 -9.17 -5.65
CA ASN A 348 31.90 -9.75 -4.82
C ASN A 348 30.52 -9.50 -5.49
N GLU A 349 29.88 -10.53 -6.06
CA GLU A 349 28.45 -10.46 -6.51
C GLU A 349 27.48 -10.70 -5.34
N VAL A 350 26.23 -10.24 -5.47
CA VAL A 350 25.13 -10.50 -4.52
C VAL A 350 24.73 -11.98 -4.43
N ILE A 351 24.52 -12.45 -3.20
CA ILE A 351 23.94 -13.78 -2.93
C ILE A 351 22.43 -13.70 -3.17
N LYS A 352 21.94 -14.29 -4.27
CA LYS A 352 20.52 -14.19 -4.72
C LYS A 352 19.48 -14.80 -3.77
N LYS A 353 19.90 -15.54 -2.73
CA LYS A 353 19.05 -16.02 -1.62
C LYS A 353 18.96 -15.05 -0.44
N CYS A 354 19.79 -14.02 -0.42
CA CYS A 354 19.74 -12.93 0.54
C CYS A 354 19.02 -11.75 -0.13
N PRO A 355 17.74 -11.50 0.23
CA PRO A 355 17.06 -10.28 -0.21
C PRO A 355 17.74 -9.04 0.40
N TRP A 356 17.27 -7.86 0.02
CA TRP A 356 17.57 -6.67 0.81
C TRP A 356 16.96 -6.79 2.22
N PHE A 357 17.65 -6.27 3.24
CA PHE A 357 17.25 -6.42 4.64
C PHE A 357 17.79 -5.30 5.53
N GLY A 358 17.27 -5.21 6.76
CA GLY A 358 17.79 -4.28 7.78
C GLY A 358 17.50 -2.83 7.44
N PHE A 359 16.27 -2.58 6.98
CA PHE A 359 15.73 -1.26 6.68
C PHE A 359 15.55 -0.47 7.97
N GLU A 360 16.40 0.53 8.19
CA GLU A 360 16.35 1.35 9.40
C GLU A 360 16.58 2.82 9.07
N ASP A 361 15.89 3.67 9.85
CA ASP A 361 16.10 5.11 9.87
C ASP A 361 17.54 5.42 10.28
N LEU A 362 18.19 6.33 9.54
CA LEU A 362 19.50 6.85 9.90
C LEU A 362 19.38 7.64 11.20
N PRO A 363 20.04 7.24 12.30
CA PRO A 363 20.02 8.04 13.51
C PRO A 363 20.72 9.40 13.26
N PRO A 364 20.39 10.48 13.98
CA PRO A 364 20.89 11.82 13.66
C PRO A 364 22.42 11.98 13.66
N GLU A 365 23.18 11.10 14.33
CA GLU A 365 24.64 11.01 14.20
C GLU A 365 25.12 10.45 12.84
N ALA A 366 24.39 9.50 12.23
CA ALA A 366 24.71 8.94 10.92
C ALA A 366 24.37 9.92 9.79
N ILE A 367 23.27 10.68 9.90
CA ILE A 367 22.97 11.77 8.95
C ILE A 367 24.06 12.85 9.03
N ARG A 368 24.59 13.13 10.22
CA ARG A 368 25.70 14.07 10.42
C ARG A 368 27.04 13.61 9.86
N GLU A 369 27.23 12.31 9.58
CA GLU A 369 28.37 11.82 8.80
C GLU A 369 28.42 12.44 7.40
N PHE A 370 27.26 12.83 6.87
CA PHE A 370 27.12 13.47 5.55
C PHE A 370 27.05 15.00 5.60
N ALA A 371 27.09 15.64 6.78
CA ALA A 371 26.90 17.09 6.92
C ALA A 371 27.94 17.91 6.13
N GLY A 372 29.16 17.39 5.92
CA GLY A 372 30.18 18.01 5.08
C GLY A 372 29.84 18.08 3.58
N PHE A 373 28.75 17.42 3.14
CA PHE A 373 28.29 17.41 1.74
C PHE A 373 27.03 18.26 1.49
N GLU A 374 26.44 18.86 2.51
CA GLU A 374 25.25 19.70 2.36
C GLU A 374 25.56 20.93 1.47
N GLY A 375 24.66 21.21 0.52
CA GLY A 375 24.83 22.33 -0.42
C GLY A 375 25.82 22.09 -1.57
N ILE A 376 26.53 20.95 -1.61
CA ILE A 376 27.33 20.58 -2.80
C ILE A 376 26.40 20.42 -3.99
N THR A 377 26.66 21.19 -5.05
CA THR A 377 25.95 21.04 -6.32
C THR A 377 26.64 20.01 -7.19
N LEU A 378 26.02 18.84 -7.38
CA LEU A 378 26.41 17.88 -8.42
C LEU A 378 25.57 18.13 -9.68
N ASN A 379 24.38 17.53 -9.76
CA ASN A 379 23.32 18.00 -10.65
C ASN A 379 22.53 19.14 -9.99
N TYR A 380 22.29 19.03 -8.68
CA TYR A 380 21.63 20.02 -7.81
C TYR A 380 22.27 19.96 -6.41
N PRO A 381 21.99 20.94 -5.52
CA PRO A 381 22.47 20.91 -4.14
C PRO A 381 21.93 19.71 -3.37
N ILE A 382 22.79 18.94 -2.71
CA ILE A 382 22.36 17.92 -1.74
C ILE A 382 21.76 18.64 -0.52
N VAL A 383 20.55 18.23 -0.13
CA VAL A 383 19.88 18.60 1.12
C VAL A 383 19.79 17.33 1.97
N LEU A 384 19.99 17.45 3.28
CA LEU A 384 19.94 16.31 4.19
C LEU A 384 18.65 16.35 5.04
N PRO A 385 18.05 15.20 5.38
CA PRO A 385 16.90 15.11 6.27
C PRO A 385 17.31 15.30 7.75
N LEU A 386 17.88 16.45 8.08
CA LEU A 386 18.39 16.78 9.42
C LEU A 386 17.32 17.31 10.38
N ASP A 387 16.23 17.86 9.85
CA ASP A 387 15.01 18.19 10.60
C ASP A 387 13.97 17.08 10.37
N GLY A 388 13.35 16.58 11.44
CA GLY A 388 12.43 15.41 11.43
C GLY A 388 11.07 15.63 10.75
N VAL A 389 11.00 16.48 9.73
CA VAL A 389 9.83 16.61 8.86
C VAL A 389 9.93 15.52 7.80
N ALA A 390 9.18 14.43 7.99
CA ALA A 390 9.00 13.44 6.93
C ALA A 390 8.55 14.15 5.64
N PRO A 391 9.16 13.84 4.47
CA PRO A 391 8.82 14.50 3.22
C PRO A 391 7.33 14.26 2.93
N THR A 392 6.54 15.32 3.03
CA THR A 392 5.12 15.25 2.66
C THR A 392 5.06 14.87 1.19
N PRO A 393 4.22 13.92 0.74
CA PRO A 393 4.10 13.59 -0.67
C PRO A 393 3.45 14.75 -1.43
N THR A 394 4.26 15.72 -1.85
CA THR A 394 3.81 16.96 -2.49
C THR A 394 3.51 16.78 -3.97
N ASP A 395 2.89 15.67 -4.35
CA ASP A 395 2.26 15.54 -5.67
C ASP A 395 0.90 16.25 -5.66
N THR A 396 0.96 17.57 -5.51
CA THR A 396 -0.19 18.47 -5.70
C THR A 396 -0.11 19.02 -7.11
N PRO A 397 -0.90 18.51 -8.09
CA PRO A 397 -0.81 18.95 -9.46
C PRO A 397 -1.20 20.43 -9.57
N VAL A 398 -0.19 21.28 -9.77
CA VAL A 398 -0.33 22.74 -9.80
C VAL A 398 -1.40 23.13 -10.84
N PRO A 399 -2.49 23.82 -10.46
CA PRO A 399 -3.60 24.11 -11.37
C PRO A 399 -3.20 24.98 -12.56
N GLY A 400 -2.88 24.32 -13.68
CA GLY A 400 -2.47 24.97 -14.93
C GLY A 400 -3.57 25.87 -15.46
N ILE A 401 -3.31 27.18 -15.54
CA ILE A 401 -4.28 28.18 -16.01
C ILE A 401 -4.55 28.00 -17.52
N PHE A 402 -5.51 27.15 -17.85
CA PHE A 402 -5.95 26.93 -19.23
C PHE A 402 -6.74 28.13 -19.77
N ILE A 403 -6.08 28.93 -20.61
CA ILE A 403 -6.75 29.93 -21.44
C ILE A 403 -7.40 29.20 -22.63
N PRO A 404 -8.73 29.30 -22.83
CA PRO A 404 -9.41 28.53 -23.87
C PRO A 404 -9.09 29.06 -25.28
N ILE A 405 -8.66 28.17 -26.17
CA ILE A 405 -8.52 28.43 -27.61
C ILE A 405 -9.52 27.54 -28.35
N THR A 406 -10.28 28.14 -29.27
CA THR A 406 -11.49 27.54 -29.84
C THR A 406 -11.25 26.46 -30.88
N THR A 407 -12.16 25.49 -30.88
CA THR A 407 -12.29 24.34 -31.79
C THR A 407 -12.10 24.63 -33.29
N ASN A 408 -11.56 23.65 -34.02
CA ASN A 408 -11.84 23.41 -35.44
C ASN A 408 -11.78 21.89 -35.71
N THR A 409 -12.77 21.36 -36.44
CA THR A 409 -12.99 19.91 -36.56
C THR A 409 -12.46 19.29 -37.87
N PRO A 410 -11.76 18.14 -37.83
CA PRO A 410 -11.36 17.39 -39.03
C PRO A 410 -12.42 16.36 -39.46
N ARG A 411 -13.41 16.85 -40.21
CA ARG A 411 -14.17 16.15 -41.26
C ARG A 411 -13.70 14.71 -41.63
N SER A 412 -14.47 13.70 -41.22
CA SER A 412 -14.35 12.32 -41.70
C SER A 412 -14.47 12.18 -43.23
N THR A 413 -13.63 11.33 -43.85
CA THR A 413 -13.99 10.54 -45.06
C THR A 413 -13.00 9.39 -45.34
N ASN A 414 -13.56 8.25 -45.76
CA ASN A 414 -12.94 7.14 -46.52
C ASN A 414 -11.99 6.15 -45.79
N THR A 415 -12.54 5.02 -45.39
CA THR A 415 -11.84 3.74 -45.26
C THR A 415 -11.47 3.13 -46.62
N PRO A 416 -10.38 2.35 -46.70
CA PRO A 416 -10.18 1.33 -47.73
C PRO A 416 -10.29 -0.09 -47.15
N VAL A 417 -11.17 -0.92 -47.73
CA VAL A 417 -11.26 -2.36 -47.40
C VAL A 417 -10.15 -3.13 -48.09
N PHE A 418 -9.49 -4.05 -47.38
CA PHE A 418 -8.69 -5.12 -47.99
C PHE A 418 -9.03 -6.48 -47.40
N SER A 419 -9.01 -7.51 -48.25
CA SER A 419 -9.24 -8.89 -47.82
C SER A 419 -8.52 -9.92 -48.71
N THR A 420 -7.97 -10.94 -48.03
CA THR A 420 -7.66 -12.30 -48.53
C THR A 420 -6.52 -12.54 -49.53
N ASN A 421 -5.99 -13.78 -49.44
CA ASN A 421 -5.42 -14.63 -50.50
C ASN A 421 -3.95 -14.36 -50.93
N THR A 422 -3.13 -15.38 -51.26
CA THR A 422 -3.26 -16.87 -51.21
C THR A 422 -1.89 -17.53 -51.44
N PHE A 423 -1.74 -18.83 -51.12
CA PHE A 423 -1.10 -19.76 -52.06
C PHE A 423 -1.78 -21.14 -52.11
N THR A 424 -1.79 -21.76 -53.30
CA THR A 424 -2.35 -23.07 -53.70
C THR A 424 -1.54 -23.57 -54.93
N PRO A 425 -1.86 -24.65 -55.70
CA PRO A 425 -2.80 -25.78 -55.53
C PRO A 425 -2.08 -27.16 -55.67
N VAL A 426 -2.75 -28.34 -55.73
CA VAL A 426 -3.21 -29.06 -56.96
C VAL A 426 -3.96 -30.36 -56.54
N PRO A 427 -4.96 -30.90 -57.29
CA PRO A 427 -5.99 -31.80 -56.73
C PRO A 427 -6.12 -33.20 -57.38
N SER A 428 -7.01 -34.04 -56.83
CA SER A 428 -7.72 -35.11 -57.59
C SER A 428 -9.13 -35.41 -57.04
N THR A 429 -10.00 -36.03 -57.85
CA THR A 429 -11.48 -36.06 -57.69
C THR A 429 -12.10 -37.45 -57.49
N ALA A 430 -13.23 -37.57 -56.77
CA ALA A 430 -14.23 -38.64 -56.96
C ALA A 430 -15.64 -38.27 -56.42
N THR A 431 -16.71 -38.93 -56.91
CA THR A 431 -18.13 -38.64 -56.62
C THR A 431 -19.02 -39.89 -56.51
N ALA A 432 -19.94 -39.97 -55.52
CA ALA A 432 -21.13 -40.86 -55.46
C ALA A 432 -21.97 -40.51 -54.19
N THR A 433 -23.25 -40.09 -54.23
CA THR A 433 -24.53 -40.86 -54.40
C THR A 433 -24.81 -41.96 -53.37
N GLY A 434 -25.94 -41.87 -52.62
CA GLY A 434 -26.44 -42.85 -51.64
C GLY A 434 -27.24 -44.03 -52.26
N PRO A 435 -28.20 -44.71 -51.56
CA PRO A 435 -28.89 -44.36 -50.30
C PRO A 435 -29.01 -45.51 -49.25
N LEU A 436 -29.86 -45.33 -48.22
CA LEU A 436 -30.40 -46.36 -47.30
C LEU A 436 -31.20 -47.47 -48.07
N PRO A 437 -31.53 -48.68 -47.51
CA PRO A 437 -32.18 -48.87 -46.18
C PRO A 437 -31.92 -50.24 -45.46
N THR A 438 -32.79 -50.55 -44.48
CA THR A 438 -33.05 -51.85 -43.78
C THR A 438 -32.21 -52.20 -42.54
N SER A 439 -32.74 -52.93 -41.53
CA SER A 439 -34.01 -52.74 -40.75
C SER A 439 -34.18 -53.83 -39.68
N THR A 440 -34.52 -53.43 -38.46
CA THR A 440 -35.37 -54.20 -37.53
C THR A 440 -36.05 -53.24 -36.56
N ALA A 441 -37.33 -53.42 -36.30
CA ALA A 441 -38.12 -52.46 -35.52
C ALA A 441 -39.17 -53.14 -34.61
N THR A 442 -39.25 -52.64 -33.37
CA THR A 442 -40.42 -52.66 -32.45
C THR A 442 -40.16 -51.52 -31.46
N ASN A 443 -41.01 -50.49 -31.35
CA ASN A 443 -42.33 -50.47 -30.69
C ASN A 443 -42.24 -50.70 -29.16
N THR A 444 -42.79 -49.85 -28.27
CA THR A 444 -43.47 -48.53 -28.43
C THR A 444 -43.72 -47.88 -27.05
N PHE A 445 -43.89 -46.54 -27.03
CA PHE A 445 -44.53 -45.73 -25.95
C PHE A 445 -43.86 -45.64 -24.56
N ALA A 446 -44.23 -44.57 -23.85
CA ALA A 446 -43.80 -44.13 -22.52
C ALA A 446 -45.07 -43.73 -21.69
N PRO A 447 -44.98 -43.20 -20.46
CA PRO A 447 -44.03 -43.44 -19.35
C PRO A 447 -44.74 -43.86 -18.03
N PRO A 448 -44.05 -44.60 -17.12
CA PRO A 448 -44.41 -44.70 -15.69
C PRO A 448 -43.26 -44.15 -14.79
N THR A 449 -43.44 -43.43 -13.67
CA THR A 449 -44.29 -43.55 -12.47
C THR A 449 -43.93 -44.71 -11.50
N SER A 450 -43.35 -44.32 -10.34
CA SER A 450 -43.38 -44.97 -9.00
C SER A 450 -42.89 -46.42 -8.77
N THR A 451 -41.96 -46.54 -7.79
CA THR A 451 -41.98 -47.39 -6.56
C THR A 451 -43.05 -48.50 -6.38
N PRO A 452 -42.83 -49.59 -5.59
CA PRO A 452 -41.91 -49.74 -4.44
C PRO A 452 -41.24 -51.15 -4.25
N THR A 453 -40.86 -51.47 -2.98
CA THR A 453 -40.62 -52.79 -2.31
C THR A 453 -39.18 -53.16 -1.92
N HIS A 454 -38.92 -53.97 -0.86
CA HIS A 454 -39.38 -53.97 0.55
C HIS A 454 -38.79 -55.20 1.31
N THR A 455 -37.92 -54.97 2.32
CA THR A 455 -37.79 -55.77 3.57
C THR A 455 -36.90 -54.99 4.54
N ALA A 456 -37.43 -54.41 5.63
CA ALA A 456 -37.66 -55.03 6.95
C ALA A 456 -36.37 -55.04 7.83
N THR A 457 -36.40 -54.70 9.13
CA THR A 457 -37.54 -54.78 10.08
C THR A 457 -37.47 -53.76 11.23
N SER A 458 -38.63 -53.35 11.73
CA SER A 458 -38.97 -52.93 13.12
C SER A 458 -38.08 -51.92 13.87
N THR A 459 -38.50 -50.67 14.06
CA THR A 459 -39.53 -50.15 15.02
C THR A 459 -39.12 -50.17 16.51
N PHE A 460 -39.25 -49.03 17.19
CA PHE A 460 -39.91 -49.00 18.52
C PHE A 460 -40.65 -47.68 18.76
N ALA A 461 -41.77 -47.79 19.48
CA ALA A 461 -42.66 -46.71 19.92
C ALA A 461 -43.32 -47.16 21.27
N PRO A 462 -44.03 -46.29 22.01
CA PRO A 462 -43.96 -46.25 23.48
C PRO A 462 -44.91 -47.22 24.21
N PRO A 463 -44.74 -47.33 25.55
CA PRO A 463 -45.91 -47.07 26.40
C PRO A 463 -45.65 -46.28 27.70
N THR A 464 -46.77 -45.81 28.25
CA THR A 464 -46.98 -44.95 29.42
C THR A 464 -46.88 -45.62 30.80
N SER A 465 -46.68 -44.81 31.86
CA SER A 465 -47.33 -44.89 33.21
C SER A 465 -46.94 -45.99 34.23
N THR A 466 -47.05 -45.86 35.57
CA THR A 466 -47.16 -44.71 36.54
C THR A 466 -46.58 -45.13 37.97
N PRO A 467 -47.16 -44.98 39.19
CA PRO A 467 -46.45 -44.22 40.26
C PRO A 467 -46.44 -44.76 41.73
N THR A 468 -45.52 -44.25 42.58
CA THR A 468 -45.66 -43.94 44.05
C THR A 468 -44.43 -43.12 44.49
N ASN A 469 -44.47 -41.91 45.07
CA ASN A 469 -45.20 -41.35 46.24
C ASN A 469 -44.74 -42.03 47.56
N THR A 470 -44.04 -41.38 48.51
CA THR A 470 -44.43 -40.25 49.41
C THR A 470 -43.20 -39.54 50.04
N SER A 471 -43.23 -38.37 50.69
CA SER A 471 -44.13 -37.18 50.75
C SER A 471 -43.53 -36.11 51.71
N VAL A 472 -43.94 -34.82 51.61
CA VAL A 472 -44.26 -33.87 52.72
C VAL A 472 -44.59 -32.46 52.16
N PRO A 473 -45.50 -31.64 52.76
CA PRO A 473 -46.02 -30.37 52.20
C PRO A 473 -45.86 -29.14 53.15
N PRO A 474 -46.52 -27.97 52.95
CA PRO A 474 -46.58 -27.09 51.78
C PRO A 474 -46.29 -25.59 52.11
N SER A 475 -46.46 -24.71 51.10
CA SER A 475 -46.43 -23.22 51.18
C SER A 475 -47.56 -22.61 52.07
N PRO A 476 -47.49 -21.31 52.43
CA PRO A 476 -48.25 -20.32 51.63
C PRO A 476 -47.50 -19.01 51.28
N ALA A 477 -48.07 -18.27 50.32
CA ALA A 477 -47.61 -16.99 49.78
C ALA A 477 -48.08 -15.75 50.61
N PRO A 478 -47.68 -14.50 50.27
CA PRO A 478 -47.67 -13.38 51.23
C PRO A 478 -48.96 -12.52 51.27
N THR A 479 -49.01 -11.62 52.27
CA THR A 479 -49.95 -10.50 52.38
C THR A 479 -49.22 -9.17 52.62
N ASN A 480 -49.91 -8.04 52.43
CA ASN A 480 -49.31 -6.74 52.07
C ASN A 480 -49.47 -5.66 53.19
N THR A 481 -48.89 -4.48 52.94
CA THR A 481 -49.13 -3.13 53.55
C THR A 481 -48.54 -2.73 54.93
N SER A 482 -47.55 -1.83 54.84
CA SER A 482 -47.52 -0.42 55.37
C SER A 482 -46.87 0.00 56.72
N VAL A 483 -45.70 0.69 56.62
CA VAL A 483 -45.40 2.11 57.05
C VAL A 483 -45.43 2.51 58.56
N PRO A 484 -44.53 3.39 59.12
CA PRO A 484 -43.11 3.78 58.87
C PRO A 484 -42.22 3.68 60.17
N PRO A 485 -41.32 4.63 60.56
CA PRO A 485 -39.87 4.71 60.27
C PRO A 485 -38.90 4.67 61.50
N SER A 486 -37.58 4.69 61.24
CA SER A 486 -36.40 5.29 61.97
C SER A 486 -36.41 5.46 63.52
N PRO A 487 -35.30 5.21 64.30
CA PRO A 487 -33.89 5.44 63.90
C PRO A 487 -32.82 4.42 64.39
N ALA A 488 -31.55 4.69 64.05
CA ALA A 488 -30.36 3.90 64.43
C ALA A 488 -29.89 4.12 65.89
N PRO A 489 -28.95 3.29 66.41
CA PRO A 489 -27.54 3.73 66.34
C PRO A 489 -26.47 2.63 66.07
N THR A 490 -25.36 3.11 65.50
CA THR A 490 -23.98 2.57 65.40
C THR A 490 -23.55 1.32 66.18
N ASN A 491 -22.66 0.52 65.56
CA ASN A 491 -21.41 0.17 66.24
C ASN A 491 -20.19 0.01 65.29
N THR A 492 -19.04 0.48 65.77
CA THR A 492 -17.66 0.49 65.22
C THR A 492 -17.27 -0.43 64.05
N SER A 493 -16.61 0.14 63.04
CA SER A 493 -15.85 -0.57 62.00
C SER A 493 -14.47 -1.03 62.49
N VAL A 494 -13.96 -2.10 61.86
CA VAL A 494 -12.53 -2.44 61.82
C VAL A 494 -11.93 -1.75 60.58
N PRO A 495 -10.74 -1.13 60.63
CA PRO A 495 -10.12 -0.57 59.44
C PRO A 495 -9.69 -1.68 58.46
N PRO A 496 -9.77 -1.46 57.14
CA PRO A 496 -9.13 -2.36 56.17
C PRO A 496 -7.61 -2.37 56.38
N SER A 497 -6.97 -3.48 56.01
CA SER A 497 -5.50 -3.50 55.86
C SER A 497 -5.13 -2.55 54.71
N PRO A 498 -4.02 -1.79 54.80
CA PRO A 498 -3.50 -1.09 53.63
C PRO A 498 -3.13 -2.12 52.55
N THR A 499 -3.54 -1.85 51.31
CA THR A 499 -2.95 -2.46 50.12
C THR A 499 -1.47 -2.04 50.06
N PRO A 500 -0.52 -2.95 49.80
CA PRO A 500 0.86 -2.56 49.57
C PRO A 500 0.98 -1.94 48.17
N THR A 501 0.92 -0.61 48.08
CA THR A 501 1.46 0.10 46.91
C THR A 501 2.97 -0.07 46.94
N ASN A 502 3.46 -1.08 46.21
CA ASN A 502 4.89 -1.21 45.97
C ASN A 502 5.32 -0.03 45.10
N THR A 503 6.33 0.72 45.53
CA THR A 503 6.95 1.72 44.64
C THR A 503 7.64 0.96 43.50
N PRO A 504 7.41 1.33 42.24
CA PRO A 504 8.15 0.79 41.10
C PRO A 504 9.67 0.79 41.33
N PRO A 505 10.41 -0.19 40.79
CA PRO A 505 11.87 -0.14 40.83
C PRO A 505 12.38 1.12 40.13
N ALA A 506 13.46 1.70 40.64
CA ALA A 506 14.07 2.87 40.01
C ALA A 506 14.70 2.47 38.66
N GLY A 507 14.33 3.16 37.58
CA GLY A 507 14.65 2.74 36.20
C GLY A 507 13.58 1.81 35.59
N CYS A 508 12.30 2.06 35.87
CA CYS A 508 11.16 1.39 35.22
C CYS A 508 10.01 2.34 34.83
N LEU A 509 10.20 3.64 35.07
CA LEU A 509 9.31 4.76 34.71
C LEU A 509 10.17 6.02 34.47
N PRO A 510 9.78 6.93 33.57
CA PRO A 510 10.48 8.20 33.33
C PRO A 510 10.19 9.21 34.46
N ASP A 511 10.95 9.14 35.55
CA ASP A 511 10.84 10.03 36.70
C ASP A 511 12.05 10.99 36.75
N ILE A 512 11.80 12.31 36.66
CA ILE A 512 12.76 13.43 36.55
C ILE A 512 13.26 13.66 35.09
N PRO A 513 13.34 14.92 34.58
CA PRO A 513 13.51 15.17 33.14
C PRO A 513 14.90 14.86 32.57
N ASP A 514 14.90 13.87 31.68
CA ASP A 514 15.91 13.51 30.65
C ASP A 514 17.30 13.01 31.11
N PRO A 515 18.00 12.20 30.27
CA PRO A 515 17.68 11.87 28.88
C PRO A 515 17.07 10.48 28.65
N VAL A 516 16.08 10.43 27.74
CA VAL A 516 15.74 9.30 26.83
C VAL A 516 15.60 7.90 27.47
N MET A 517 14.35 7.43 27.60
CA MET A 517 14.01 6.06 28.02
C MET A 517 14.76 5.00 27.19
N THR A 518 15.37 4.03 27.87
CA THR A 518 16.07 2.92 27.23
C THR A 518 15.20 1.68 27.04
N VAL A 519 15.62 0.77 26.14
CA VAL A 519 14.96 -0.54 25.91
C VAL A 519 14.76 -1.34 27.21
N ALA A 520 15.71 -1.28 28.15
CA ALA A 520 15.59 -1.99 29.43
C ALA A 520 14.51 -1.39 30.35
N GLU A 521 14.28 -0.09 30.28
CA GLU A 521 13.25 0.62 31.05
C GLU A 521 11.87 0.37 30.45
N LEU A 522 11.74 0.37 29.11
CA LEU A 522 10.52 -0.04 28.40
C LEU A 522 10.12 -1.49 28.72
N ILE A 523 11.06 -2.43 28.72
CA ILE A 523 10.82 -3.82 29.16
C ILE A 523 10.27 -3.84 30.58
N CYS A 524 10.86 -3.08 31.51
CA CYS A 524 10.38 -3.03 32.89
C CYS A 524 9.01 -2.36 33.02
N SER A 525 8.71 -1.29 32.26
CA SER A 525 7.38 -0.67 32.25
C SER A 525 6.30 -1.68 31.84
N ILE A 526 6.56 -2.50 30.82
CA ILE A 526 5.64 -3.57 30.39
C ILE A 526 5.55 -4.67 31.46
N GLU A 527 6.64 -5.07 32.12
CA GLU A 527 6.58 -6.03 33.24
C GLU A 527 5.72 -5.53 34.41
N LEU A 528 5.77 -4.22 34.74
CA LEU A 528 4.95 -3.61 35.79
C LEU A 528 3.47 -3.56 35.39
N ALA A 529 3.15 -3.11 34.18
CA ALA A 529 1.78 -3.04 33.65
C ALA A 529 1.11 -4.42 33.53
N ASN A 530 1.89 -5.51 33.44
CA ASN A 530 1.38 -6.88 33.51
C ASN A 530 1.14 -7.40 34.94
N ASP A 531 1.69 -6.75 35.98
CA ASP A 531 1.54 -7.14 37.39
C ASP A 531 0.59 -6.21 38.16
N GLU A 532 -0.62 -6.05 37.62
CA GLU A 532 -1.77 -5.32 38.21
C GLU A 532 -2.13 -5.76 39.65
N VAL A 533 -1.63 -6.91 40.11
CA VAL A 533 -1.80 -7.37 41.49
C VAL A 533 -0.90 -6.60 42.47
N ASN A 534 0.26 -6.14 42.02
CA ASN A 534 1.28 -5.46 42.84
C ASN A 534 1.51 -3.99 42.45
N TYR A 535 1.20 -3.61 41.20
CA TYR A 535 1.38 -2.26 40.65
C TYR A 535 0.14 -1.78 39.87
N PRO A 536 -1.05 -1.73 40.49
CA PRO A 536 -2.30 -1.43 39.80
C PRO A 536 -2.33 -0.04 39.16
N GLY A 537 -2.80 0.04 37.91
CA GLY A 537 -2.90 1.26 37.12
C GLY A 537 -1.56 1.73 36.56
N GLN A 538 -0.72 0.80 36.07
CA GLN A 538 0.48 1.11 35.28
C GLN A 538 0.28 0.86 33.79
N ASP A 539 -0.97 0.73 33.37
CA ASP A 539 -1.45 0.40 32.03
C ASP A 539 -1.01 1.36 30.92
N ILE A 540 -0.61 2.60 31.25
CA ILE A 540 -0.23 3.63 30.28
C ILE A 540 1.28 3.86 30.31
N ILE A 541 1.94 3.50 29.21
CA ILE A 541 3.38 3.70 28.98
C ILE A 541 3.54 4.85 27.98
N ASN A 542 4.29 5.88 28.35
CA ASN A 542 4.54 7.06 27.51
C ASN A 542 6.03 7.13 27.16
N LEU A 543 6.36 7.06 25.87
CA LEU A 543 7.74 7.04 25.38
C LEU A 543 8.30 8.47 25.21
N ASN A 544 9.62 8.61 25.15
CA ASN A 544 10.24 9.88 24.76
C ASN A 544 9.99 10.16 23.28
N THR A 545 9.67 11.42 22.94
CA THR A 545 9.47 11.88 21.56
C THR A 545 10.67 11.57 20.67
N ASP A 546 10.41 11.22 19.41
CA ASP A 546 11.40 10.95 18.35
C ASP A 546 12.50 9.92 18.73
N THR A 547 12.24 9.06 19.71
CA THR A 547 13.27 8.17 20.29
C THR A 547 13.37 6.84 19.54
N ILE A 548 14.57 6.52 19.04
CA ILE A 548 14.87 5.26 18.36
C ILE A 548 15.30 4.19 19.39
N PHE A 549 14.40 3.25 19.66
CA PHE A 549 14.64 2.04 20.44
C PHE A 549 15.20 0.93 19.52
N SER A 550 16.53 0.89 19.35
CA SER A 550 17.21 -0.16 18.58
C SER A 550 17.38 -1.45 19.41
N PHE A 551 16.65 -2.51 19.05
CA PHE A 551 16.64 -3.79 19.74
C PHE A 551 17.76 -4.71 19.24
N THR A 552 18.66 -5.07 20.15
CA THR A 552 19.85 -5.90 19.85
C THR A 552 19.78 -7.34 20.37
N ALA A 553 18.74 -7.70 21.14
CA ALA A 553 18.60 -9.02 21.74
C ALA A 553 17.12 -9.39 21.98
N VAL A 554 16.82 -10.69 21.95
CA VAL A 554 15.47 -11.24 22.10
C VAL A 554 15.08 -11.37 23.58
N TYR A 555 13.87 -10.91 23.93
CA TYR A 555 13.23 -11.18 25.22
C TYR A 555 12.51 -12.55 25.19
N GLY A 556 13.08 -13.53 25.90
CA GLY A 556 12.45 -14.85 26.03
C GLY A 556 12.47 -15.66 24.74
N SER A 557 11.30 -15.84 24.10
CA SER A 557 11.10 -16.77 22.97
C SER A 557 10.55 -16.09 21.71
N GLY A 558 11.41 -15.34 21.02
CA GLY A 558 11.15 -14.81 19.67
C GLY A 558 10.46 -13.45 19.59
N SER A 559 10.41 -12.71 20.70
CA SER A 559 9.87 -11.34 20.75
C SER A 559 10.87 -10.41 21.45
N ALA A 560 10.86 -9.12 21.15
CA ALA A 560 11.82 -8.14 21.70
C ALA A 560 11.36 -7.58 23.06
N LEU A 561 10.06 -7.62 23.33
CA LEU A 561 9.42 -7.15 24.56
C LEU A 561 8.64 -8.27 25.28
N PRO A 562 8.26 -8.08 26.56
CA PRO A 562 7.41 -9.03 27.27
C PRO A 562 6.04 -9.19 26.60
N ALA A 563 5.42 -10.36 26.79
CA ALA A 563 4.07 -10.60 26.29
C ALA A 563 3.04 -9.77 27.06
N ILE A 564 2.10 -9.16 26.33
CA ILE A 564 0.99 -8.38 26.87
C ILE A 564 -0.10 -9.35 27.35
N THR A 565 -0.47 -9.27 28.63
CA THR A 565 -1.45 -10.17 29.28
C THR A 565 -2.54 -9.45 30.06
N SER A 566 -2.32 -8.17 30.40
CA SER A 566 -3.28 -7.16 30.88
C SER A 566 -3.70 -6.21 29.75
N ASP A 567 -4.46 -5.17 30.07
CA ASP A 567 -4.76 -4.07 29.15
C ASP A 567 -3.63 -3.03 29.23
N ILE A 568 -2.96 -2.71 28.10
CA ILE A 568 -1.82 -1.78 28.04
C ILE A 568 -2.00 -0.81 26.86
N VAL A 569 -1.74 0.48 27.11
CA VAL A 569 -1.66 1.56 26.12
C VAL A 569 -0.21 2.05 26.04
N ILE A 570 0.36 2.11 24.84
CA ILE A 570 1.67 2.70 24.58
C ILE A 570 1.50 3.93 23.70
N ILE A 571 1.89 5.09 24.23
CA ILE A 571 1.93 6.38 23.54
C ILE A 571 3.37 6.59 23.05
N GLY A 572 3.58 6.56 21.74
CA GLY A 572 4.90 6.60 21.11
C GLY A 572 5.48 8.01 20.97
N ASN A 573 4.66 9.03 20.70
CA ASN A 573 5.12 10.38 20.35
C ASN A 573 6.16 10.36 19.21
N SER A 574 5.89 9.62 18.13
CA SER A 574 6.81 9.36 17.00
C SER A 574 8.10 8.58 17.34
N ALA A 575 8.16 7.93 18.50
CA ALA A 575 9.24 6.99 18.81
C ALA A 575 9.25 5.77 17.85
N ALA A 576 10.44 5.26 17.56
CA ALA A 576 10.65 4.13 16.65
C ALA A 576 11.13 2.89 17.41
N LEU A 577 10.43 1.77 17.28
CA LEU A 577 10.90 0.44 17.66
C LEU A 577 11.51 -0.22 16.42
N THR A 578 12.84 -0.36 16.40
CA THR A 578 13.56 -0.93 15.25
C THR A 578 14.53 -2.02 15.68
N ARG A 579 14.83 -2.98 14.79
CA ARG A 579 15.68 -4.13 15.08
C ARG A 579 17.04 -3.88 14.46
N ALA A 580 18.06 -3.81 15.32
CA ALA A 580 19.43 -3.58 14.90
C ALA A 580 19.86 -4.59 13.81
N PRO A 581 20.63 -4.17 12.79
CA PRO A 581 21.09 -5.07 11.76
C PRO A 581 21.95 -6.20 12.35
N LEU A 582 21.84 -7.39 11.74
CA LEU A 582 22.69 -8.55 12.03
C LEU A 582 22.52 -9.17 13.44
N VAL A 583 21.34 -9.01 14.05
CA VAL A 583 20.92 -9.72 15.26
C VAL A 583 19.90 -10.82 14.94
N PRO A 584 19.59 -11.77 15.84
CA PRO A 584 18.60 -12.82 15.59
C PRO A 584 17.21 -12.29 15.18
N ALA A 585 16.42 -13.15 14.54
CA ALA A 585 15.01 -12.87 14.26
C ALA A 585 14.21 -12.69 15.57
N MET A 586 13.47 -11.59 15.66
CA MET A 586 12.45 -11.30 16.66
C MET A 586 11.40 -10.33 16.10
N ARG A 587 10.15 -10.53 16.51
CA ARG A 587 9.09 -9.49 16.45
C ARG A 587 9.17 -8.57 17.67
N TYR A 588 8.39 -7.50 17.74
CA TYR A 588 8.32 -6.67 18.94
C TYR A 588 7.36 -7.24 19.98
N PHE A 589 6.08 -7.34 19.62
CA PHE A 589 4.99 -7.57 20.56
C PHE A 589 4.38 -8.97 20.46
N THR A 590 3.87 -9.47 21.58
CA THR A 590 3.03 -10.67 21.61
C THR A 590 1.86 -10.46 22.55
N VAL A 591 0.63 -10.44 22.04
CA VAL A 591 -0.58 -10.18 22.82
C VAL A 591 -1.29 -11.49 23.13
N ALA A 592 -1.36 -11.88 24.40
CA ALA A 592 -2.06 -13.07 24.84
C ALA A 592 -3.59 -12.88 24.71
N GLY A 593 -4.34 -13.97 24.63
CA GLY A 593 -5.81 -13.94 24.52
C GLY A 593 -6.58 -13.42 25.75
N SER A 594 -5.88 -12.84 26.73
CA SER A 594 -6.46 -12.09 27.85
C SER A 594 -6.05 -10.61 27.87
N GLY A 595 -5.09 -10.20 27.02
CA GLY A 595 -4.55 -8.85 27.01
C GLY A 595 -5.16 -7.99 25.92
N THR A 596 -5.10 -6.68 26.16
CA THR A 596 -5.36 -5.63 25.18
C THR A 596 -4.07 -4.85 24.98
N LEU A 597 -3.70 -4.60 23.72
CA LEU A 597 -2.64 -3.65 23.39
C LEU A 597 -3.24 -2.53 22.55
N GLU A 598 -3.10 -1.28 23.01
CA GLU A 598 -3.32 -0.09 22.20
C GLU A 598 -1.98 0.60 21.91
N LEU A 599 -1.69 0.86 20.63
CA LEU A 599 -0.53 1.61 20.17
C LEU A 599 -1.00 2.91 19.53
N GLN A 600 -0.37 4.03 19.94
CA GLN A 600 -0.62 5.39 19.44
C GLN A 600 0.72 6.01 19.02
N GLU A 601 0.77 6.72 17.89
CA GLU A 601 1.92 7.53 17.47
C GLU A 601 3.27 6.77 17.50
N LEU A 602 3.30 5.52 17.03
CA LEU A 602 4.46 4.62 17.14
C LEU A 602 4.95 4.12 15.78
N ASN A 603 6.24 4.25 15.53
CA ASN A 603 6.91 3.67 14.36
C ASN A 603 7.45 2.28 14.75
N VAL A 604 7.20 1.26 13.94
CA VAL A 604 7.56 -0.14 14.22
C VAL A 604 8.14 -0.77 12.95
N THR A 605 9.47 -0.83 12.86
CA THR A 605 10.19 -1.09 11.60
C THR A 605 11.14 -2.29 11.69
N SER A 606 11.38 -3.00 10.57
CA SER A 606 12.37 -4.08 10.46
C SER A 606 12.26 -5.26 11.46
N GLY A 607 11.07 -5.49 12.05
CA GLY A 607 10.81 -6.71 12.82
C GLY A 607 10.86 -7.93 11.91
N ILE A 608 11.66 -8.95 12.24
CA ILE A 608 11.82 -10.16 11.41
C ILE A 608 11.52 -11.37 12.28
N SER A 609 10.52 -12.19 11.93
CA SER A 609 10.08 -13.32 12.77
C SER A 609 9.93 -14.61 11.97
N SER A 610 10.59 -15.68 12.41
CA SER A 610 10.43 -17.06 11.89
C SER A 610 9.17 -17.77 12.42
N SER A 611 8.09 -16.99 12.60
CA SER A 611 6.78 -17.37 13.14
C SER A 611 5.81 -16.22 12.92
N PRO A 612 4.47 -16.40 12.96
CA PRO A 612 3.55 -15.40 12.46
C PRO A 612 3.66 -14.05 13.16
N GLY A 613 3.43 -12.95 12.43
CA GLY A 613 3.59 -11.58 12.93
C GLY A 613 5.05 -11.15 12.97
N GLY A 614 5.53 -10.45 11.93
CA GLY A 614 6.89 -9.91 11.89
C GLY A 614 7.11 -8.75 12.87
N ALA A 615 6.10 -7.90 13.09
CA ALA A 615 6.08 -6.91 14.18
C ALA A 615 5.25 -7.37 15.39
N ILE A 616 4.02 -7.85 15.16
CA ILE A 616 3.04 -8.17 16.21
C ILE A 616 2.36 -9.52 15.94
N ASN A 617 2.38 -10.41 16.94
CA ASN A 617 1.53 -11.60 16.96
C ASN A 617 0.52 -11.50 18.11
N SER A 618 -0.76 -11.44 17.80
CA SER A 618 -1.84 -11.23 18.76
C SER A 618 -2.86 -12.36 18.74
N SER A 619 -3.39 -12.69 19.91
CA SER A 619 -4.56 -13.56 20.10
C SER A 619 -5.65 -12.89 20.96
N GLY A 620 -5.45 -11.61 21.31
CA GLY A 620 -6.32 -10.81 22.18
C GLY A 620 -6.92 -9.60 21.45
N THR A 621 -7.01 -8.48 22.14
CA THR A 621 -7.45 -7.21 21.55
C THR A 621 -6.23 -6.41 21.09
N LEU A 622 -6.23 -5.94 19.85
CA LEU A 622 -5.19 -5.06 19.31
C LEU A 622 -5.84 -3.82 18.71
N ILE A 623 -5.40 -2.65 19.15
CA ILE A 623 -5.85 -1.34 18.69
C ILE A 623 -4.63 -0.57 18.19
N ILE A 624 -4.66 -0.11 16.95
CA ILE A 624 -3.58 0.65 16.32
C ILE A 624 -4.13 2.02 15.91
N LYS A 625 -3.43 3.10 16.24
CA LYS A 625 -3.78 4.49 15.94
C LYS A 625 -2.55 5.27 15.53
N ASP A 626 -2.65 6.10 14.49
CA ASP A 626 -1.62 7.09 14.12
C ASP A 626 -0.19 6.50 14.02
N SER A 627 -0.07 5.23 13.61
CA SER A 627 1.16 4.44 13.75
C SER A 627 1.69 3.95 12.39
N TYR A 628 2.99 3.70 12.32
CA TYR A 628 3.69 3.36 11.08
C TYR A 628 4.38 2.00 11.20
N PHE A 629 3.99 1.04 10.36
CA PHE A 629 4.55 -0.31 10.31
C PHE A 629 5.25 -0.51 8.97
N ALA A 630 6.58 -0.63 8.97
CA ALA A 630 7.31 -0.79 7.71
C ALA A 630 8.45 -1.82 7.72
N PHE A 631 8.66 -2.47 6.57
CA PHE A 631 9.74 -3.45 6.35
C PHE A 631 9.73 -4.64 7.33
N ASN A 632 8.58 -4.93 7.96
CA ASN A 632 8.45 -6.06 8.87
C ASN A 632 8.23 -7.36 8.07
N HIS A 633 8.94 -8.42 8.45
CA HIS A 633 9.04 -9.67 7.69
C HIS A 633 8.60 -10.88 8.53
N ALA A 634 7.52 -11.56 8.11
CA ALA A 634 7.13 -12.86 8.63
C ALA A 634 7.71 -13.97 7.74
N VAL A 635 8.72 -14.67 8.25
CA VAL A 635 9.55 -15.64 7.52
C VAL A 635 8.97 -17.06 7.60
N ALA A 636 9.10 -17.81 6.51
CA ALA A 636 8.70 -19.20 6.36
C ALA A 636 9.31 -20.12 7.45
N PRO A 637 8.65 -21.25 7.81
CA PRO A 637 7.45 -21.82 7.19
C PRO A 637 6.11 -21.31 7.76
N GLU A 638 6.12 -20.49 8.80
CA GLU A 638 4.91 -19.92 9.43
C GLU A 638 4.83 -18.40 9.17
N GLY A 639 5.24 -17.96 7.98
CA GLY A 639 5.38 -16.56 7.57
C GLY A 639 4.05 -15.89 7.22
N ASN A 640 3.17 -15.72 8.20
CA ASN A 640 1.89 -15.04 8.03
C ASN A 640 1.88 -13.68 8.76
N GLY A 641 1.37 -12.61 8.13
CA GLY A 641 1.24 -11.28 8.73
C GLY A 641 2.58 -10.58 8.88
N GLY A 642 3.10 -9.97 7.80
CA GLY A 642 4.44 -9.35 7.81
C GLY A 642 4.58 -8.26 8.87
N ALA A 643 3.61 -7.36 8.98
CA ALA A 643 3.47 -6.52 10.17
C ALA A 643 2.68 -7.24 11.28
N ILE A 644 1.39 -7.51 11.03
CA ILE A 644 0.43 -7.94 12.07
C ILE A 644 -0.17 -9.30 11.73
N HIS A 645 -0.06 -10.23 12.68
CA HIS A 645 -0.82 -11.48 12.70
C HIS A 645 -1.82 -11.48 13.86
N GLN A 646 -3.10 -11.34 13.54
CA GLN A 646 -4.22 -11.41 14.50
C GLN A 646 -4.87 -12.81 14.42
N LYS A 647 -4.65 -13.64 15.44
CA LYS A 647 -5.07 -15.06 15.48
C LYS A 647 -6.46 -15.34 16.04
N SER A 648 -6.95 -14.44 16.88
CA SER A 648 -8.24 -14.51 17.57
C SER A 648 -8.49 -13.20 18.31
N GLY A 649 -9.73 -12.91 18.69
CA GLY A 649 -10.08 -11.68 19.41
C GLY A 649 -10.57 -10.61 18.46
N SER A 650 -10.08 -9.38 18.59
CA SER A 650 -10.44 -8.25 17.72
C SER A 650 -9.27 -7.34 17.39
N LEU A 651 -9.12 -7.01 16.11
CA LEU A 651 -8.19 -6.01 15.60
C LEU A 651 -8.97 -4.75 15.17
N ALA A 652 -8.57 -3.60 15.71
CA ALA A 652 -9.03 -2.27 15.30
C ALA A 652 -7.83 -1.47 14.78
N ILE A 653 -7.93 -0.90 13.58
CA ILE A 653 -6.90 -0.03 12.99
C ILE A 653 -7.55 1.29 12.62
N TYR A 654 -6.89 2.38 13.02
CA TYR A 654 -7.24 3.76 12.72
C TYR A 654 -6.03 4.49 12.17
N ASP A 655 -6.22 5.19 11.06
CA ASP A 655 -5.36 6.29 10.58
C ASP A 655 -3.84 5.97 10.59
N SER A 656 -3.51 4.74 10.18
CA SER A 656 -2.16 4.14 10.30
C SER A 656 -1.64 3.64 8.96
N THR A 657 -0.32 3.57 8.82
CA THR A 657 0.35 3.17 7.57
C THR A 657 1.07 1.84 7.70
N PHE A 658 0.93 1.00 6.67
CA PHE A 658 1.61 -0.29 6.50
C PHE A 658 2.37 -0.28 5.16
N LEU A 659 3.68 -0.05 5.20
CA LEU A 659 4.53 0.13 4.01
C LEU A 659 5.57 -1.00 3.86
N SER A 660 5.71 -1.59 2.66
CA SER A 660 6.82 -2.53 2.35
C SER A 660 6.97 -3.73 3.31
N ASN A 661 5.90 -4.17 3.97
CA ASN A 661 5.94 -5.35 4.84
C ASN A 661 5.83 -6.64 4.01
N THR A 662 6.51 -7.70 4.44
CA THR A 662 6.63 -8.95 3.70
C THR A 662 6.15 -10.15 4.52
N ALA A 663 5.40 -11.05 3.91
CA ALA A 663 5.03 -12.33 4.49
C ALA A 663 5.37 -13.45 3.50
N ASP A 664 6.23 -14.41 3.88
CA ASP A 664 6.60 -15.51 2.98
C ASP A 664 5.42 -16.40 2.58
N ASN A 665 4.30 -16.35 3.32
CA ASN A 665 3.06 -17.05 3.01
C ASN A 665 1.87 -16.08 2.79
N LEU A 666 1.27 -15.52 3.85
CA LEU A 666 -0.09 -14.97 3.83
C LEU A 666 -0.20 -13.61 4.55
N GLY A 667 -0.81 -12.60 3.92
CA GLY A 667 -1.01 -11.27 4.52
C GLY A 667 0.29 -10.49 4.65
N GLY A 668 0.74 -9.86 3.56
CA GLY A 668 2.04 -9.16 3.52
C GLY A 668 2.15 -8.04 4.56
N ALA A 669 1.12 -7.20 4.72
CA ALA A 669 0.98 -6.37 5.91
C ALA A 669 0.22 -7.11 7.02
N ILE A 670 -1.03 -7.47 6.76
CA ILE A 670 -2.00 -7.84 7.78
C ILE A 670 -2.60 -9.22 7.47
N TYR A 671 -2.48 -10.14 8.43
CA TYR A 671 -3.16 -11.43 8.42
C TYR A 671 -4.14 -11.55 9.59
N VAL A 672 -5.40 -11.82 9.29
CA VAL A 672 -6.47 -12.04 10.27
C VAL A 672 -6.97 -13.48 10.16
N GLN A 673 -6.95 -14.21 11.28
CA GLN A 673 -7.50 -15.55 11.45
C GLN A 673 -8.54 -15.55 12.58
N ASP A 674 -9.72 -16.15 12.35
CA ASP A 674 -10.78 -16.43 13.35
C ASP A 674 -11.04 -15.29 14.37
N ALA A 675 -10.95 -14.04 13.91
CA ALA A 675 -11.07 -12.82 14.70
C ALA A 675 -12.03 -11.81 14.05
N ALA A 676 -12.57 -10.88 14.85
CA ALA A 676 -13.26 -9.72 14.31
C ALA A 676 -12.22 -8.69 13.82
N PHE A 677 -12.47 -8.05 12.68
CA PHE A 677 -11.56 -7.07 12.10
C PHE A 677 -12.32 -5.79 11.71
N VAL A 678 -11.84 -4.66 12.20
CA VAL A 678 -12.34 -3.34 11.85
C VAL A 678 -11.15 -2.48 11.46
N MET A 679 -11.15 -2.00 10.23
CA MET A 679 -10.26 -0.95 9.76
C MET A 679 -11.16 0.24 9.41
N ASP A 680 -11.02 1.33 10.15
CA ASP A 680 -11.90 2.49 10.10
C ASP A 680 -11.05 3.75 10.18
N VAL A 681 -11.55 4.87 9.67
CA VAL A 681 -10.76 6.09 9.47
C VAL A 681 -11.48 7.26 10.11
N ILE A 682 -10.82 7.91 11.07
CA ILE A 682 -11.40 8.93 11.95
C ILE A 682 -10.47 10.15 11.96
N ASP A 683 -10.54 10.91 10.86
CA ASP A 683 -9.80 12.17 10.61
C ASP A 683 -8.34 12.02 10.12
N GLY A 684 -7.97 10.84 9.59
CA GLY A 684 -6.73 10.60 8.85
C GLY A 684 -6.93 9.79 7.56
N ALA A 685 -5.95 8.96 7.19
CA ALA A 685 -6.03 8.04 6.05
C ALA A 685 -5.21 6.77 6.34
N THR A 686 -5.89 5.62 6.50
CA THR A 686 -5.19 4.33 6.62
C THR A 686 -4.65 3.88 5.27
N LEU A 687 -3.36 3.58 5.20
CA LEU A 687 -2.63 3.21 3.99
C LEU A 687 -2.00 1.83 4.12
N VAL A 688 -2.21 0.97 3.14
CA VAL A 688 -1.55 -0.34 3.00
C VAL A 688 -0.88 -0.38 1.64
N GLN A 689 0.43 -0.12 1.60
CA GLN A 689 1.20 0.14 0.37
C GLN A 689 2.47 -0.72 0.27
N ASP A 690 2.85 -1.12 -0.96
CA ASP A 690 4.08 -1.87 -1.27
C ASP A 690 4.24 -3.23 -0.55
N ASN A 691 3.18 -3.80 0.04
CA ASN A 691 3.29 -5.03 0.85
C ASN A 691 3.20 -6.29 -0.01
N THR A 692 4.02 -7.31 0.34
CA THR A 692 4.19 -8.53 -0.46
C THR A 692 3.86 -9.78 0.32
N ALA A 693 3.06 -10.69 -0.27
CA ALA A 693 2.79 -12.03 0.27
C ALA A 693 3.23 -13.12 -0.72
N GLY A 694 3.94 -14.14 -0.24
CA GLY A 694 4.41 -15.26 -1.06
C GLY A 694 3.32 -16.21 -1.59
N GLU A 695 2.12 -16.16 -1.01
CA GLU A 695 0.93 -16.88 -1.50
C GLU A 695 -0.29 -15.94 -1.67
N ASN A 696 -0.94 -15.47 -0.59
CA ASN A 696 -2.27 -14.85 -0.69
C ASN A 696 -2.47 -13.61 0.20
N GLY A 697 -3.03 -12.54 -0.36
CA GLY A 697 -3.30 -11.28 0.35
C GLY A 697 -2.04 -10.45 0.52
N GLY A 698 -1.63 -9.71 -0.51
CA GLY A 698 -0.39 -8.91 -0.48
C GLY A 698 -0.48 -7.80 0.57
N GLY A 699 -1.54 -6.99 0.50
CA GLY A 699 -1.90 -6.07 1.57
C GLY A 699 -2.52 -6.81 2.76
N ILE A 700 -3.73 -7.32 2.55
CA ILE A 700 -4.59 -7.85 3.63
C ILE A 700 -5.08 -9.27 3.30
N HIS A 701 -4.93 -10.19 4.25
CA HIS A 701 -5.50 -11.53 4.21
C HIS A 701 -6.48 -11.75 5.38
N ILE A 702 -7.69 -12.24 5.11
CA ILE A 702 -8.73 -12.52 6.11
C ILE A 702 -9.25 -13.96 5.94
N THR A 703 -9.04 -14.83 6.94
CA THR A 703 -9.46 -16.25 6.94
C THR A 703 -10.13 -16.71 8.24
N GLY A 704 -11.03 -17.70 8.19
CA GLY A 704 -11.70 -18.24 9.39
C GLY A 704 -13.10 -18.83 9.21
N SER A 705 -13.69 -19.25 10.32
CA SER A 705 -14.97 -19.98 10.35
C SER A 705 -16.19 -19.04 10.26
N THR A 706 -16.18 -17.95 11.01
CA THR A 706 -17.22 -16.91 10.97
C THR A 706 -16.58 -15.56 11.18
N ILE A 707 -16.66 -14.68 10.18
CA ILE A 707 -16.00 -13.36 10.21
C ILE A 707 -16.99 -12.29 9.76
N SER A 708 -17.11 -11.23 10.54
CA SER A 708 -17.61 -9.96 10.03
C SER A 708 -16.47 -8.96 10.04
N TYR A 709 -16.28 -8.24 8.95
CA TYR A 709 -15.26 -7.19 8.86
C TYR A 709 -15.79 -5.94 8.14
N SER A 710 -15.20 -4.80 8.49
CA SER A 710 -15.41 -3.53 7.80
C SER A 710 -14.06 -2.90 7.50
N ILE A 711 -13.91 -2.39 6.28
CA ILE A 711 -12.80 -1.54 5.85
C ILE A 711 -13.43 -0.24 5.34
N THR A 712 -13.13 0.88 6.00
CA THR A 712 -13.71 2.20 5.69
C THR A 712 -12.61 3.20 5.32
N SER A 713 -12.79 3.93 4.21
CA SER A 713 -11.96 5.07 3.76
C SER A 713 -10.43 4.82 3.71
N ALA A 714 -10.01 3.56 3.56
CA ALA A 714 -8.61 3.16 3.47
C ALA A 714 -8.12 3.10 2.00
N THR A 715 -6.81 3.28 1.81
CA THR A 715 -6.13 3.08 0.53
C THR A 715 -5.25 1.84 0.60
N ILE A 716 -5.39 0.96 -0.40
CA ILE A 716 -4.71 -0.33 -0.52
C ILE A 716 -4.05 -0.34 -1.90
N ASP A 717 -2.77 -0.01 -1.94
CA ASP A 717 -2.03 0.42 -3.13
C ASP A 717 -0.78 -0.45 -3.41
N ASN A 718 -0.51 -0.79 -4.66
CA ASN A 718 0.75 -1.43 -5.09
C ASN A 718 1.18 -2.70 -4.29
N ASN A 719 0.22 -3.47 -3.76
CA ASN A 719 0.53 -4.70 -3.01
C ASN A 719 0.54 -5.93 -3.94
N HIS A 720 1.35 -6.95 -3.61
CA HIS A 720 1.58 -8.13 -4.48
C HIS A 720 1.35 -9.49 -3.79
N ALA A 721 0.76 -10.46 -4.50
CA ALA A 721 0.60 -11.87 -4.07
C ALA A 721 0.39 -12.87 -5.24
N GLU A 722 0.31 -14.19 -4.99
CA GLU A 722 -0.26 -15.10 -6.01
C GLU A 722 -1.78 -14.87 -6.17
N LEU A 723 -2.55 -14.69 -5.09
CA LEU A 723 -3.98 -14.37 -5.14
C LEU A 723 -4.35 -13.19 -4.24
N GLY A 724 -5.14 -12.24 -4.75
CA GLY A 724 -5.59 -11.08 -3.97
C GLY A 724 -4.44 -10.15 -3.62
N GLY A 725 -3.86 -9.47 -4.62
CA GLY A 725 -2.72 -8.57 -4.42
C GLY A 725 -3.01 -7.52 -3.35
N GLY A 726 -4.11 -6.78 -3.50
CA GLY A 726 -4.60 -5.89 -2.46
C GLY A 726 -5.23 -6.66 -1.28
N ILE A 727 -6.28 -7.43 -1.57
CA ILE A 727 -7.10 -8.11 -0.55
C ILE A 727 -7.42 -9.56 -0.94
N TYR A 728 -7.17 -10.49 -0.02
CA TYR A 728 -7.66 -11.88 -0.09
C TYR A 728 -8.60 -12.19 1.08
N VAL A 729 -9.77 -12.79 0.79
CA VAL A 729 -10.76 -13.17 1.81
C VAL A 729 -11.32 -14.59 1.58
N GLU A 730 -11.27 -15.42 2.62
CA GLU A 730 -11.95 -16.71 2.67
C GLU A 730 -12.66 -16.92 4.01
N ALA A 731 -13.93 -17.37 4.00
CA ALA A 731 -14.59 -17.76 5.24
C ALA A 731 -15.82 -18.62 4.99
N VAL A 732 -16.19 -19.43 5.99
CA VAL A 732 -17.39 -20.31 5.90
C VAL A 732 -18.69 -19.52 6.12
N SER A 733 -18.65 -18.38 6.79
CA SER A 733 -19.85 -17.56 7.10
C SER A 733 -19.52 -16.14 7.57
N GLY A 734 -20.50 -15.23 7.48
CA GLY A 734 -20.42 -13.86 7.99
C GLY A 734 -20.66 -12.82 6.88
N ASN A 735 -20.04 -11.65 6.97
CA ASN A 735 -20.18 -10.57 5.98
C ASN A 735 -18.99 -9.60 5.97
N GLY A 736 -18.51 -9.24 4.79
CA GLY A 736 -17.55 -8.17 4.56
C GLY A 736 -18.19 -6.87 4.07
N THR A 737 -17.63 -5.73 4.46
CA THR A 737 -17.94 -4.42 3.88
C THR A 737 -16.67 -3.64 3.55
N LEU A 738 -16.57 -3.11 2.33
CA LEU A 738 -15.59 -2.11 1.91
C LEU A 738 -16.35 -0.82 1.58
N ASN A 739 -16.15 0.27 2.32
CA ASN A 739 -16.82 1.54 2.06
C ASN A 739 -15.85 2.71 1.88
N MET A 740 -15.94 3.43 0.76
CA MET A 740 -15.01 4.54 0.41
C MET A 740 -13.54 4.11 0.30
N VAL A 741 -13.31 2.81 0.06
CA VAL A 741 -11.97 2.21 -0.05
C VAL A 741 -11.42 2.42 -1.46
N GLN A 742 -10.12 2.66 -1.56
CA GLN A 742 -9.38 2.62 -2.82
C GLN A 742 -8.53 1.35 -2.85
N VAL A 743 -8.77 0.45 -3.81
CA VAL A 743 -7.94 -0.74 -4.07
C VAL A 743 -7.30 -0.53 -5.43
N ILE A 744 -6.05 -0.10 -5.45
CA ILE A 744 -5.39 0.47 -6.64
C ILE A 744 -4.02 -0.13 -6.92
N ASN A 745 -3.66 -0.26 -8.20
CA ASN A 745 -2.33 -0.69 -8.68
C ASN A 745 -1.81 -2.04 -8.15
N ASN A 746 -2.61 -2.85 -7.46
CA ASN A 746 -2.17 -4.12 -6.87
C ASN A 746 -2.02 -5.20 -7.95
N ASP A 747 -1.03 -6.08 -7.80
CA ASP A 747 -0.75 -7.16 -8.75
C ASP A 747 -0.93 -8.56 -8.16
N ALA A 748 -1.38 -9.53 -8.97
CA ALA A 748 -1.38 -10.93 -8.57
C ALA A 748 -1.23 -11.93 -9.73
N LEU A 749 -1.13 -13.23 -9.44
CA LEU A 749 -1.37 -14.25 -10.46
C LEU A 749 -2.87 -14.30 -10.84
N ASN A 750 -3.79 -14.16 -9.88
CA ASN A 750 -5.23 -13.94 -10.16
C ASN A 750 -5.90 -13.06 -9.08
N GLY A 751 -6.85 -12.20 -9.48
CA GLY A 751 -7.53 -11.30 -8.56
C GLY A 751 -6.60 -10.20 -8.04
N GLY A 752 -6.01 -9.41 -8.95
CA GLY A 752 -5.01 -8.38 -8.63
C GLY A 752 -5.44 -7.44 -7.49
N GLY A 753 -6.59 -6.80 -7.64
CA GLY A 753 -7.17 -5.97 -6.58
C GLY A 753 -7.75 -6.81 -5.44
N ILE A 754 -8.79 -7.58 -5.74
CA ILE A 754 -9.58 -8.32 -4.74
C ILE A 754 -9.81 -9.77 -5.18
N TYR A 755 -9.55 -10.72 -4.27
CA TYR A 755 -9.98 -12.11 -4.38
C TYR A 755 -10.85 -12.49 -3.18
N THR A 756 -12.09 -12.95 -3.40
CA THR A 756 -12.99 -13.38 -2.32
C THR A 756 -13.69 -14.71 -2.58
N THR A 757 -13.84 -15.50 -1.50
CA THR A 757 -14.78 -16.62 -1.39
C THR A 757 -15.81 -16.41 -0.27
N HIS A 758 -15.96 -15.17 0.22
CA HIS A 758 -16.83 -14.76 1.32
C HIS A 758 -17.74 -13.57 0.94
N PRO A 759 -19.03 -13.55 1.36
CA PRO A 759 -19.99 -12.49 1.01
C PRO A 759 -19.46 -11.08 1.33
N MET A 760 -19.49 -10.17 0.37
CA MET A 760 -18.84 -8.86 0.45
C MET A 760 -19.71 -7.77 -0.18
N THR A 761 -19.92 -6.65 0.53
CA THR A 761 -20.46 -5.42 -0.04
C THR A 761 -19.35 -4.40 -0.28
N ILE A 762 -19.13 -4.02 -1.53
CA ILE A 762 -18.25 -2.91 -1.95
C ILE A 762 -19.15 -1.69 -2.23
N THR A 763 -18.94 -0.57 -1.54
CA THR A 763 -19.87 0.57 -1.62
C THR A 763 -19.18 1.95 -1.56
N HIS A 764 -19.46 2.82 -2.54
CA HIS A 764 -18.76 4.11 -2.71
C HIS A 764 -17.23 3.99 -2.92
N SER A 765 -16.75 2.84 -3.40
CA SER A 765 -15.33 2.48 -3.44
C SER A 765 -14.78 2.40 -4.87
N THR A 766 -13.47 2.53 -5.02
CA THR A 766 -12.76 2.44 -6.30
C THR A 766 -11.87 1.20 -6.32
N VAL A 767 -12.00 0.36 -7.36
CA VAL A 767 -11.07 -0.75 -7.64
C VAL A 767 -10.45 -0.50 -9.01
N ASP A 768 -9.24 0.06 -9.03
CA ASP A 768 -8.70 0.67 -10.25
C ASP A 768 -7.23 0.30 -10.57
N SER A 769 -6.94 0.12 -11.87
CA SER A 769 -5.58 -0.13 -12.39
C SER A 769 -4.85 -1.36 -11.83
N ASN A 770 -5.54 -2.28 -11.15
CA ASN A 770 -4.96 -3.51 -10.62
C ASN A 770 -4.68 -4.53 -11.75
N THR A 771 -3.59 -5.29 -11.64
CA THR A 771 -3.12 -6.23 -12.67
C THR A 771 -3.18 -7.69 -12.23
N ALA A 772 -3.35 -8.61 -13.16
CA ALA A 772 -3.13 -10.03 -12.90
C ALA A 772 -2.40 -10.73 -14.05
N ALA A 773 -1.26 -11.36 -13.75
CA ALA A 773 -0.44 -12.09 -14.73
C ALA A 773 -1.20 -13.26 -15.40
N GLY A 774 -2.16 -13.86 -14.70
CA GLY A 774 -3.07 -14.87 -15.23
C GLY A 774 -4.43 -14.29 -15.62
N ALA A 775 -5.39 -14.34 -14.70
CA ALA A 775 -6.77 -13.96 -14.97
C ALA A 775 -7.35 -13.03 -13.89
N TYR A 776 -8.29 -12.17 -14.30
CA TYR A 776 -9.12 -11.37 -13.40
C TYR A 776 -8.34 -10.31 -12.63
N GLY A 777 -8.05 -9.17 -13.27
CA GLY A 777 -7.22 -8.09 -12.71
C GLY A 777 -7.87 -7.36 -11.54
N GLY A 778 -9.14 -6.94 -11.67
CA GLY A 778 -9.83 -6.14 -10.67
C GLY A 778 -10.39 -6.97 -9.51
N ILE A 779 -11.42 -7.77 -9.79
CA ILE A 779 -12.18 -8.49 -8.77
C ILE A 779 -12.43 -9.94 -9.20
N TYR A 780 -12.07 -10.88 -8.33
CA TYR A 780 -12.46 -12.29 -8.40
C TYR A 780 -13.42 -12.63 -7.25
N SER A 781 -14.58 -13.20 -7.55
CA SER A 781 -15.50 -13.74 -6.55
C SER A 781 -15.98 -15.16 -6.88
N CYS A 782 -16.12 -15.96 -5.82
CA CYS A 782 -16.70 -17.31 -5.84
C CYS A 782 -17.57 -17.55 -4.59
N THR A 783 -18.54 -16.69 -4.35
CA THR A 783 -19.35 -16.73 -3.12
C THR A 783 -20.73 -16.12 -3.32
N PRO A 784 -21.79 -16.58 -2.61
CA PRO A 784 -23.06 -15.87 -2.64
C PRO A 784 -22.93 -14.44 -2.12
N ASP A 785 -23.66 -13.53 -2.75
CA ASP A 785 -23.96 -12.16 -2.30
C ASP A 785 -22.72 -11.23 -2.33
N THR A 786 -22.18 -11.05 -3.54
CA THR A 786 -21.14 -10.09 -3.93
C THR A 786 -21.79 -8.77 -4.40
N ASP A 787 -21.91 -7.77 -3.54
CA ASP A 787 -22.71 -6.55 -3.81
C ASP A 787 -21.82 -5.32 -4.09
N ILE A 788 -21.77 -4.84 -5.34
CA ILE A 788 -20.97 -3.68 -5.76
C ILE A 788 -21.88 -2.49 -6.07
N LYS A 789 -21.90 -1.48 -5.18
CA LYS A 789 -22.90 -0.41 -5.16
C LYS A 789 -22.23 0.97 -5.18
N TYR A 790 -22.75 1.94 -5.94
CA TYR A 790 -22.22 3.31 -5.96
C TYR A 790 -20.70 3.40 -6.22
N SER A 791 -20.12 2.39 -6.90
CA SER A 791 -18.68 2.13 -6.93
C SER A 791 -18.14 2.08 -8.35
N THR A 792 -16.83 2.26 -8.50
CA THR A 792 -16.15 2.28 -9.81
C THR A 792 -15.09 1.20 -9.89
N VAL A 793 -15.15 0.38 -10.94
CA VAL A 793 -14.17 -0.68 -11.24
C VAL A 793 -13.57 -0.40 -12.62
N SER A 794 -12.33 0.09 -12.66
CA SER A 794 -11.77 0.68 -13.88
C SER A 794 -10.30 0.38 -14.14
N ARG A 795 -9.88 0.45 -15.41
CA ARG A 795 -8.47 0.32 -15.84
C ARG A 795 -7.75 -0.99 -15.41
N ASN A 796 -8.41 -1.93 -14.75
CA ASN A 796 -7.81 -3.20 -14.30
C ASN A 796 -7.51 -4.12 -15.49
N GLY A 797 -6.45 -4.93 -15.42
CA GLY A 797 -5.95 -5.72 -16.55
C GLY A 797 -5.48 -7.14 -16.20
N ALA A 798 -5.59 -8.06 -17.17
CA ALA A 798 -5.05 -9.42 -17.06
C ALA A 798 -4.87 -10.06 -18.45
N GLU A 799 -4.11 -11.17 -18.57
CA GLU A 799 -4.11 -11.97 -19.82
C GLU A 799 -5.55 -12.42 -20.16
N PHE A 800 -6.33 -12.77 -19.13
CA PHE A 800 -7.73 -13.17 -19.28
C PHE A 800 -8.69 -12.36 -18.38
N ASN A 801 -9.36 -11.38 -18.99
CA ASN A 801 -10.46 -10.57 -18.43
C ASN A 801 -10.01 -9.62 -17.30
N GLY A 802 -9.70 -8.36 -17.60
CA GLY A 802 -9.18 -7.41 -16.60
C GLY A 802 -10.17 -6.97 -15.52
N GLY A 803 -11.48 -6.88 -15.79
CA GLY A 803 -12.45 -6.30 -14.85
C GLY A 803 -12.90 -7.24 -13.71
N ILE A 804 -14.17 -7.65 -13.76
CA ILE A 804 -14.85 -8.41 -12.70
C ILE A 804 -15.11 -9.86 -13.17
N PHE A 805 -14.87 -10.82 -12.28
CA PHE A 805 -15.29 -12.22 -12.44
C PHE A 805 -16.10 -12.74 -11.25
N GLY A 806 -17.23 -13.39 -11.56
CA GLY A 806 -18.01 -14.19 -10.61
C GLY A 806 -18.24 -15.61 -11.14
N CYS A 807 -17.88 -16.64 -10.37
CA CYS A 807 -18.02 -18.03 -10.80
C CYS A 807 -19.44 -18.61 -10.62
N ASP A 808 -19.66 -19.90 -10.89
CA ASP A 808 -21.01 -20.52 -10.89
C ASP A 808 -21.69 -20.56 -9.51
N ALA A 809 -20.93 -20.38 -8.43
CA ALA A 809 -21.41 -20.24 -7.06
C ALA A 809 -21.75 -18.79 -6.64
N ASP A 810 -21.48 -17.79 -7.48
CA ASP A 810 -21.66 -16.37 -7.14
C ASP A 810 -23.10 -15.87 -7.34
N SER A 811 -23.52 -14.94 -6.48
CA SER A 811 -24.69 -14.07 -6.68
C SER A 811 -24.29 -12.61 -6.53
N MET A 812 -24.19 -11.88 -7.64
CA MET A 812 -23.63 -10.53 -7.67
C MET A 812 -24.68 -9.45 -7.99
N THR A 813 -24.66 -8.34 -7.26
CA THR A 813 -25.46 -7.14 -7.59
C THR A 813 -24.55 -5.97 -8.01
N LEU A 814 -24.78 -5.38 -9.18
CA LEU A 814 -24.23 -4.09 -9.58
C LEU A 814 -25.33 -3.02 -9.47
N LEU A 815 -25.20 -2.02 -8.60
CA LEU A 815 -26.22 -0.97 -8.39
C LEU A 815 -25.60 0.44 -8.38
N ASN A 816 -26.02 1.33 -9.28
CA ASN A 816 -25.40 2.67 -9.40
C ASN A 816 -23.87 2.59 -9.58
N SER A 817 -23.36 1.57 -10.29
CA SER A 817 -21.92 1.27 -10.39
C SER A 817 -21.37 1.48 -11.80
N THR A 818 -20.09 1.86 -11.90
CA THR A 818 -19.37 2.13 -13.15
C THR A 818 -18.33 1.04 -13.37
N VAL A 819 -18.35 0.32 -14.50
CA VAL A 819 -17.33 -0.69 -14.84
C VAL A 819 -16.74 -0.35 -16.20
N ALA A 820 -15.58 0.33 -16.20
CA ALA A 820 -15.13 1.06 -17.38
C ALA A 820 -13.62 1.01 -17.65
N GLN A 821 -13.22 1.11 -18.92
CA GLN A 821 -11.82 1.17 -19.35
C GLN A 821 -10.94 -0.03 -18.93
N ASN A 822 -11.51 -1.13 -18.42
CA ASN A 822 -10.75 -2.32 -18.04
C ASN A 822 -10.18 -3.03 -19.29
N PHE A 823 -9.02 -3.65 -19.16
CA PHE A 823 -8.32 -4.33 -20.25
C PHE A 823 -8.88 -5.76 -20.44
N GLY A 824 -9.63 -5.98 -21.51
CA GLY A 824 -10.37 -7.21 -21.77
C GLY A 824 -11.83 -7.14 -21.32
N THR A 825 -12.41 -8.27 -20.92
CA THR A 825 -13.83 -8.33 -20.53
C THR A 825 -14.09 -7.51 -19.25
N ALA A 826 -15.15 -6.71 -19.26
CA ALA A 826 -15.52 -5.84 -18.13
C ALA A 826 -16.17 -6.62 -16.99
N VAL A 827 -17.17 -7.46 -17.29
CA VAL A 827 -17.80 -8.38 -16.34
C VAL A 827 -17.96 -9.75 -16.99
N ARG A 828 -17.34 -10.78 -16.40
CA ARG A 828 -17.58 -12.19 -16.73
C ARG A 828 -18.32 -12.85 -15.57
N HIS A 829 -19.51 -13.39 -15.81
CA HIS A 829 -20.30 -13.98 -14.73
C HIS A 829 -20.94 -15.33 -15.08
N GLU A 830 -20.69 -16.33 -14.25
CA GLU A 830 -21.12 -17.72 -14.46
C GLU A 830 -22.25 -18.12 -13.49
N GLY A 831 -22.36 -17.45 -12.34
CA GLY A 831 -23.47 -17.54 -11.39
C GLY A 831 -24.63 -16.56 -11.70
N ALA A 832 -25.38 -16.15 -10.68
CA ALA A 832 -26.47 -15.18 -10.83
C ALA A 832 -25.95 -13.73 -10.83
N LEU A 833 -26.36 -12.91 -11.79
CA LEU A 833 -25.93 -11.51 -11.90
C LEU A 833 -27.12 -10.56 -12.04
N GLU A 834 -27.19 -9.55 -11.18
CA GLU A 834 -28.24 -8.55 -11.12
C GLU A 834 -27.66 -7.15 -11.36
N ILE A 835 -28.09 -6.44 -12.41
CA ILE A 835 -27.50 -5.16 -12.84
C ILE A 835 -28.57 -4.06 -12.86
N TYR A 836 -28.39 -3.02 -12.05
CA TYR A 836 -29.32 -1.93 -11.83
C TYR A 836 -28.63 -0.58 -11.93
N PHE A 837 -29.22 0.35 -12.72
CA PHE A 837 -28.70 1.71 -12.84
C PHE A 837 -27.18 1.76 -12.99
N SER A 838 -26.58 0.91 -13.82
CA SER A 838 -25.12 0.78 -13.89
C SER A 838 -24.59 0.99 -15.31
N THR A 839 -23.37 1.50 -15.43
CA THR A 839 -22.74 1.88 -16.71
C THR A 839 -21.51 1.02 -16.95
N ILE A 840 -21.53 0.21 -18.00
CA ILE A 840 -20.45 -0.74 -18.34
C ILE A 840 -19.89 -0.35 -19.72
N ALA A 841 -18.81 0.44 -19.74
CA ALA A 841 -18.45 1.20 -20.93
C ALA A 841 -16.95 1.33 -21.21
N TYR A 842 -16.58 1.48 -22.48
CA TYR A 842 -15.21 1.76 -22.95
C TYR A 842 -14.14 0.73 -22.54
N ASN A 843 -14.54 -0.49 -22.16
CA ASN A 843 -13.60 -1.58 -21.86
C ASN A 843 -13.03 -2.16 -23.16
N THR A 844 -11.80 -2.69 -23.13
CA THR A 844 -11.11 -3.09 -24.39
C THR A 844 -11.53 -4.45 -24.94
N GLY A 845 -12.29 -5.24 -24.16
CA GLY A 845 -12.94 -6.49 -24.58
C GLY A 845 -14.47 -6.40 -24.56
N THR A 846 -15.11 -7.51 -24.21
CA THR A 846 -16.58 -7.62 -24.12
C THR A 846 -17.11 -6.88 -22.87
N GLY A 847 -18.25 -6.19 -22.98
CA GLY A 847 -18.91 -5.58 -21.82
C GLY A 847 -19.38 -6.64 -20.80
N LEU A 848 -20.41 -7.41 -21.17
CA LEU A 848 -20.97 -8.50 -20.38
C LEU A 848 -20.72 -9.85 -21.03
N SER A 849 -19.97 -10.74 -20.38
CA SER A 849 -19.80 -12.15 -20.81
C SER A 849 -20.46 -13.09 -19.79
N VAL A 850 -21.69 -13.54 -20.05
CA VAL A 850 -22.53 -14.21 -19.05
C VAL A 850 -23.04 -15.59 -19.48
N SER A 851 -22.94 -16.57 -18.58
CA SER A 851 -23.43 -17.94 -18.79
C SER A 851 -24.49 -18.38 -17.77
N GLY A 852 -24.58 -17.72 -16.61
CA GLY A 852 -25.59 -17.96 -15.58
C GLY A 852 -26.88 -17.16 -15.77
N LEU A 853 -27.63 -16.97 -14.68
CA LEU A 853 -28.90 -16.22 -14.70
C LEU A 853 -28.63 -14.72 -14.55
N THR A 854 -28.61 -13.98 -15.67
CA THR A 854 -28.40 -12.54 -15.68
C THR A 854 -29.69 -11.74 -15.85
N PHE A 855 -29.95 -10.81 -14.93
CA PHE A 855 -30.99 -9.79 -15.02
C PHE A 855 -30.37 -8.40 -15.14
N ILE A 856 -30.86 -7.60 -16.09
CA ILE A 856 -30.42 -6.21 -16.28
C ILE A 856 -31.62 -5.28 -16.33
N ARG A 857 -31.51 -4.13 -15.65
CA ARG A 857 -32.54 -3.11 -15.63
C ARG A 857 -31.98 -1.70 -15.48
N ASN A 858 -32.62 -0.76 -16.19
CA ASN A 858 -32.32 0.67 -16.11
C ASN A 858 -30.82 0.99 -16.35
N SER A 859 -30.12 0.23 -17.20
CA SER A 859 -28.64 0.23 -17.28
C SER A 859 -28.09 0.42 -18.69
N ILE A 860 -26.81 0.82 -18.78
CA ILE A 860 -26.07 1.09 -20.02
C ILE A 860 -24.91 0.10 -20.14
N VAL A 861 -24.77 -0.54 -21.30
CA VAL A 861 -23.60 -1.36 -21.66
C VAL A 861 -23.20 -0.94 -23.08
N ALA A 862 -22.22 -0.04 -23.24
CA ALA A 862 -21.96 0.61 -24.53
C ALA A 862 -20.51 1.12 -24.69
N GLY A 863 -20.03 1.25 -25.93
CA GLY A 863 -18.72 1.79 -26.28
C GLY A 863 -17.56 0.83 -26.01
N ASN A 864 -17.85 -0.43 -25.68
CA ASN A 864 -16.85 -1.47 -25.46
C ASN A 864 -16.20 -1.87 -26.81
N SER A 865 -14.92 -2.25 -26.80
CA SER A 865 -14.18 -2.55 -28.05
C SER A 865 -14.40 -3.98 -28.57
N GLY A 866 -14.89 -4.88 -27.70
CA GLY A 866 -15.49 -6.15 -28.09
C GLY A 866 -16.98 -5.98 -28.44
N SER A 867 -17.78 -7.00 -28.16
CA SER A 867 -19.25 -6.90 -28.17
C SER A 867 -19.76 -6.42 -26.81
N ASP A 868 -20.85 -5.65 -26.77
CA ASP A 868 -21.45 -5.25 -25.48
C ASP A 868 -21.95 -6.45 -24.66
N CYS A 869 -22.52 -7.49 -25.29
CA CYS A 869 -23.01 -8.69 -24.63
C CYS A 869 -22.62 -10.00 -25.37
N ASN A 870 -22.11 -10.96 -24.61
CA ASN A 870 -21.94 -12.36 -25.00
C ASN A 870 -22.60 -13.25 -23.94
N GLY A 871 -23.88 -13.61 -24.16
CA GLY A 871 -24.62 -14.41 -23.20
C GLY A 871 -26.13 -14.34 -23.38
N ALA A 872 -26.88 -14.97 -22.47
CA ALA A 872 -28.34 -14.87 -22.41
C ALA A 872 -28.73 -14.05 -21.18
N LEU A 873 -29.40 -12.91 -21.40
CA LEU A 873 -29.83 -11.99 -20.33
C LEU A 873 -31.33 -11.69 -20.40
N SER A 874 -31.91 -11.41 -19.24
CA SER A 874 -33.30 -10.99 -19.07
C SER A 874 -33.36 -9.49 -18.76
N ALA A 875 -33.65 -8.68 -19.78
CA ALA A 875 -33.79 -7.23 -19.62
C ALA A 875 -35.20 -6.82 -19.12
N SER A 876 -35.26 -5.78 -18.29
CA SER A 876 -36.52 -5.11 -17.90
C SER A 876 -36.29 -3.62 -17.65
N GLY A 877 -37.30 -2.76 -17.80
CA GLY A 877 -37.09 -1.31 -17.82
C GLY A 877 -36.29 -0.87 -19.07
N MET A 878 -35.67 0.31 -19.00
CA MET A 878 -35.00 0.92 -20.17
C MET A 878 -33.50 0.65 -20.12
N ASN A 879 -32.99 -0.07 -21.12
CA ASN A 879 -31.59 -0.53 -21.14
C ASN A 879 -31.00 -0.33 -22.54
N TYR A 880 -29.73 0.08 -22.60
CA TYR A 880 -29.11 0.59 -23.83
C TYR A 880 -27.73 -0.02 -24.12
N SER A 881 -27.46 -0.22 -25.41
CA SER A 881 -26.20 -0.70 -25.97
C SER A 881 -25.98 -0.07 -27.34
N ASP A 882 -24.74 0.04 -27.82
CA ASP A 882 -24.46 0.64 -29.14
C ASP A 882 -24.16 -0.36 -30.26
N ASP A 883 -24.04 -1.65 -29.93
CA ASP A 883 -24.08 -2.75 -30.88
C ASP A 883 -25.42 -3.55 -30.87
N ALA A 884 -25.47 -4.67 -31.60
CA ALA A 884 -26.65 -5.54 -31.68
C ALA A 884 -26.46 -6.91 -31.02
N SER A 885 -25.43 -7.05 -30.17
CA SER A 885 -25.10 -8.29 -29.44
C SER A 885 -26.01 -8.48 -28.23
N CYS A 886 -26.35 -7.40 -27.53
CA CYS A 886 -27.32 -7.36 -26.44
C CYS A 886 -28.76 -7.50 -26.97
N ALA A 887 -29.15 -8.70 -27.39
CA ALA A 887 -30.41 -8.97 -28.13
C ALA A 887 -31.74 -8.57 -27.42
N SER A 888 -31.68 -8.20 -26.14
CA SER A 888 -32.82 -7.73 -25.34
C SER A 888 -32.77 -6.23 -24.98
N LEU A 889 -31.74 -5.50 -25.44
CA LEU A 889 -31.50 -4.07 -25.16
C LEU A 889 -31.94 -3.17 -26.32
N SER A 890 -32.08 -1.87 -26.04
CA SER A 890 -32.37 -0.84 -27.03
C SER A 890 -31.08 -0.34 -27.68
N VAL A 891 -30.90 -0.64 -28.97
CA VAL A 891 -29.69 -0.26 -29.72
C VAL A 891 -29.72 1.24 -30.06
N VAL A 892 -28.72 2.00 -29.60
CA VAL A 892 -28.54 3.44 -29.82
C VAL A 892 -27.09 3.76 -30.13
N THR A 893 -26.78 4.58 -31.14
CA THR A 893 -25.35 4.89 -31.41
C THR A 893 -24.73 5.69 -30.25
N THR A 894 -23.42 5.58 -30.05
CA THR A 894 -22.67 6.39 -29.06
C THR A 894 -22.98 7.89 -29.14
N ALA A 895 -23.12 8.44 -30.35
CA ALA A 895 -23.48 9.84 -30.60
C ALA A 895 -24.97 10.19 -30.35
N GLN A 896 -25.81 9.21 -30.02
CA GLN A 896 -27.17 9.41 -29.48
C GLN A 896 -27.21 9.19 -27.96
N LEU A 897 -26.37 8.29 -27.46
CA LEU A 897 -26.20 8.06 -26.03
C LEU A 897 -25.55 9.27 -25.34
N ASP A 898 -24.65 9.98 -26.03
CA ASP A 898 -23.93 11.18 -25.55
C ASP A 898 -23.19 10.93 -24.22
N LEU A 899 -22.72 9.70 -24.03
CA LEU A 899 -21.92 9.31 -22.86
C LEU A 899 -20.50 9.89 -23.01
N ASN A 900 -19.98 10.50 -21.95
CA ASN A 900 -18.61 11.01 -21.94
C ASN A 900 -17.61 9.86 -22.12
N SER A 901 -16.73 9.93 -23.11
CA SER A 901 -15.70 8.91 -23.38
C SER A 901 -14.60 8.84 -22.33
N THR A 902 -14.38 9.92 -21.58
CA THR A 902 -13.38 9.98 -20.51
C THR A 902 -14.06 9.67 -19.18
N LEU A 903 -13.50 8.72 -18.43
CA LEU A 903 -13.83 8.50 -17.03
C LEU A 903 -13.26 9.67 -16.22
N THR A 904 -14.08 10.33 -15.41
CA THR A 904 -13.67 11.53 -14.66
C THR A 904 -14.36 11.63 -13.31
N ASN A 905 -13.70 12.25 -12.32
CA ASN A 905 -14.38 12.79 -11.14
C ASN A 905 -15.39 13.88 -11.57
N ASN A 906 -16.69 13.56 -11.48
CA ASN A 906 -17.80 14.48 -11.76
C ASN A 906 -18.55 14.89 -10.48
N GLY A 907 -17.84 14.93 -9.34
CA GLY A 907 -18.41 14.99 -8.00
C GLY A 907 -18.91 13.62 -7.52
N GLY A 908 -19.01 13.45 -6.20
CA GLY A 908 -19.25 12.15 -5.56
C GLY A 908 -17.96 11.46 -5.09
N PRO A 909 -18.05 10.21 -4.61
CA PRO A 909 -16.91 9.49 -4.03
C PRO A 909 -16.03 8.76 -5.06
N THR A 910 -16.53 8.52 -6.28
CA THR A 910 -15.81 7.75 -7.32
C THR A 910 -15.93 8.38 -8.71
N GLU A 911 -15.03 8.03 -9.62
CA GLU A 911 -15.07 8.52 -11.00
C GLU A 911 -16.24 7.92 -11.79
N THR A 912 -16.83 8.73 -12.68
CA THR A 912 -18.09 8.46 -13.38
C THR A 912 -17.99 8.73 -14.88
N HIS A 913 -18.86 8.09 -15.66
CA HIS A 913 -19.21 8.55 -17.01
C HIS A 913 -20.57 9.24 -16.99
N ASN A 914 -20.58 10.57 -17.13
CA ASN A 914 -21.81 11.36 -17.26
C ASN A 914 -22.46 11.17 -18.65
N LEU A 915 -23.79 11.26 -18.70
CA LEU A 915 -24.55 11.57 -19.92
C LEU A 915 -24.48 13.08 -20.21
N GLY A 916 -24.31 13.45 -21.47
CA GLY A 916 -24.33 14.83 -21.94
C GLY A 916 -25.73 15.37 -22.25
N ASP A 917 -25.82 16.69 -22.43
CA ASP A 917 -27.07 17.43 -22.65
C ASP A 917 -27.82 17.06 -23.94
N ALA A 918 -27.18 16.34 -24.88
CA ALA A 918 -27.81 15.86 -26.11
C ALA A 918 -28.22 14.37 -26.06
N SER A 919 -28.02 13.71 -24.91
CA SER A 919 -28.39 12.31 -24.72
C SER A 919 -29.88 12.07 -24.97
N ILE A 920 -30.20 11.06 -25.79
CA ILE A 920 -31.60 10.69 -26.06
C ILE A 920 -32.22 9.78 -24.98
N VAL A 921 -31.49 9.47 -23.91
CA VAL A 921 -31.91 8.51 -22.87
C VAL A 921 -32.15 9.12 -21.49
N THR A 922 -31.87 10.43 -21.33
CA THR A 922 -32.21 11.19 -20.11
C THR A 922 -33.73 11.32 -19.92
N ASP A 923 -34.21 11.28 -18.68
CA ASP A 923 -35.64 11.27 -18.27
C ASP A 923 -36.48 10.10 -18.90
N ASP A 924 -35.88 9.02 -19.41
CA ASP A 924 -36.66 7.94 -20.08
C ASP A 924 -37.32 6.93 -19.10
N ILE A 925 -36.80 6.78 -17.86
CA ILE A 925 -37.36 5.86 -16.86
C ILE A 925 -38.38 6.57 -15.97
N ALA A 926 -39.65 6.57 -16.36
CA ALA A 926 -40.75 7.17 -15.59
C ALA A 926 -40.72 6.81 -14.08
N LEU A 927 -40.87 7.81 -13.20
CA LEU A 927 -40.72 7.75 -11.72
C LEU A 927 -41.14 6.45 -11.02
N ALA A 928 -42.28 5.85 -11.39
CA ALA A 928 -42.76 4.60 -10.77
C ALA A 928 -41.85 3.37 -11.00
N ASN A 929 -40.94 3.46 -11.99
CA ASN A 929 -39.96 2.45 -12.37
C ASN A 929 -38.53 2.82 -11.91
N CYS A 930 -38.35 3.90 -11.15
CA CYS A 930 -37.10 4.29 -10.48
C CYS A 930 -36.83 3.38 -9.26
N THR A 931 -36.81 2.08 -9.50
CA THR A 931 -36.77 1.04 -8.45
C THR A 931 -35.85 -0.11 -8.80
N GLY A 932 -35.30 -0.77 -7.77
CA GLY A 932 -34.61 -2.06 -7.91
C GLY A 932 -35.56 -3.19 -8.31
N VAL A 933 -35.04 -4.41 -8.50
CA VAL A 933 -35.86 -5.58 -8.88
C VAL A 933 -36.75 -6.09 -7.74
N ASP A 934 -36.38 -5.86 -6.49
CA ASP A 934 -37.24 -6.04 -5.31
C ASP A 934 -38.39 -5.01 -5.22
N GLY A 935 -38.31 -3.92 -6.01
CA GLY A 935 -39.26 -2.82 -6.04
C GLY A 935 -38.95 -1.68 -5.07
N THR A 936 -37.82 -1.67 -4.37
CA THR A 936 -37.38 -0.53 -3.54
C THR A 936 -37.02 0.67 -4.41
N ALA A 937 -37.27 1.89 -3.94
CA ALA A 937 -36.94 3.12 -4.66
C ALA A 937 -35.43 3.41 -4.62
N VAL A 938 -34.84 3.65 -5.78
CA VAL A 938 -33.43 4.07 -5.89
C VAL A 938 -33.41 5.60 -5.89
N THR A 939 -33.13 6.18 -4.72
CA THR A 939 -33.32 7.63 -4.46
C THR A 939 -32.08 8.50 -4.70
N VAL A 940 -30.94 7.89 -5.04
CA VAL A 940 -29.68 8.57 -5.40
C VAL A 940 -28.95 7.84 -6.54
N ASP A 941 -28.06 8.56 -7.21
CA ASP A 941 -27.11 8.03 -8.22
C ASP A 941 -25.74 7.66 -7.58
N GLN A 942 -24.75 7.24 -8.39
CA GLN A 942 -23.39 6.89 -7.94
C GLN A 942 -22.73 7.95 -7.05
N ARG A 943 -23.05 9.22 -7.29
CA ARG A 943 -22.40 10.38 -6.69
C ARG A 943 -23.09 10.84 -5.40
N GLY A 944 -24.15 10.13 -5.00
CA GLY A 944 -25.06 10.54 -3.92
C GLY A 944 -26.03 11.66 -4.32
N LEU A 945 -26.10 12.04 -5.60
CA LEU A 945 -27.04 13.07 -6.05
C LEU A 945 -28.46 12.50 -6.20
N PRO A 946 -29.53 13.30 -6.01
CA PRO A 946 -30.90 12.80 -6.02
C PRO A 946 -31.27 12.06 -7.30
N ARG A 947 -32.02 10.97 -7.15
CA ARG A 947 -32.61 10.20 -8.25
C ARG A 947 -34.13 9.99 -8.01
N PRO A 948 -35.02 10.40 -8.94
CA PRO A 948 -34.72 11.23 -10.09
C PRO A 948 -34.37 12.66 -9.69
N SER A 949 -33.65 13.39 -10.56
CA SER A 949 -33.45 14.84 -10.40
C SER A 949 -34.71 15.63 -10.71
N PHE A 950 -35.57 15.12 -11.61
CA PHE A 950 -36.82 15.80 -12.01
C PHE A 950 -38.05 14.87 -11.99
N THR A 951 -38.41 14.25 -13.11
CA THR A 951 -39.71 13.54 -13.25
C THR A 951 -39.61 12.09 -13.69
N ALA A 952 -38.46 11.68 -14.18
CA ALA A 952 -38.06 10.34 -14.53
C ALA A 952 -36.56 10.21 -14.27
N CYS A 953 -36.07 8.97 -14.22
CA CYS A 953 -34.66 8.66 -13.97
C CYS A 953 -33.91 8.38 -15.27
N ASP A 954 -32.60 8.57 -15.23
CA ASP A 954 -31.68 8.22 -16.31
C ASP A 954 -31.20 6.76 -16.17
N PRO A 955 -30.98 6.04 -17.28
CA PRO A 955 -30.35 4.74 -17.27
C PRO A 955 -28.85 4.86 -16.96
N GLY A 956 -28.28 3.87 -16.29
CA GLY A 956 -26.87 3.85 -15.94
C GLY A 956 -26.55 4.51 -14.60
N ALA A 957 -25.25 4.55 -14.27
CA ALA A 957 -24.69 4.91 -12.96
C ALA A 957 -25.07 6.31 -12.44
N VAL A 958 -25.39 7.22 -13.36
CA VAL A 958 -25.47 8.67 -13.14
C VAL A 958 -26.86 9.18 -13.51
N GLU A 959 -27.34 10.17 -12.76
CA GLU A 959 -28.53 10.95 -13.09
C GLU A 959 -28.11 12.30 -13.69
N ASN A 960 -28.58 12.67 -14.89
CA ASN A 960 -28.27 13.98 -15.45
C ASN A 960 -28.99 15.10 -14.67
N GLN A 961 -28.22 16.09 -14.21
CA GLN A 961 -28.71 17.19 -13.39
C GLN A 961 -29.18 18.40 -14.23
N ASN A 962 -28.95 18.40 -15.55
CA ASN A 962 -29.24 19.54 -16.43
C ASN A 962 -30.68 19.53 -16.96
N THR A 963 -31.32 20.70 -16.98
CA THR A 963 -32.74 20.88 -17.30
C THR A 963 -33.01 20.93 -18.81
N GLY A 964 -32.87 19.78 -19.49
CA GLY A 964 -33.03 19.59 -20.93
C GLY A 964 -34.44 19.78 -21.51
N GLY A 965 -35.15 20.87 -21.19
CA GLY A 965 -36.48 21.11 -21.78
C GLY A 965 -37.20 22.44 -21.48
N LEU A 966 -36.82 23.21 -20.45
CA LEU A 966 -37.51 24.45 -20.10
C LEU A 966 -36.62 25.69 -20.36
N GLY A 967 -36.95 26.41 -21.43
CA GLY A 967 -36.22 27.62 -21.83
C GLY A 967 -36.25 28.72 -20.77
N ALA A 968 -35.13 29.45 -20.68
CA ALA A 968 -34.80 30.40 -19.63
C ALA A 968 -35.97 31.25 -19.10
N LEU A 969 -36.21 31.12 -17.79
CA LEU A 969 -36.82 32.15 -16.95
C LEU A 969 -35.75 32.72 -16.02
N ASP A 970 -35.92 33.99 -15.68
CA ASP A 970 -34.87 34.84 -15.09
C ASP A 970 -34.40 34.35 -13.71
N SER A 971 -33.12 34.63 -13.39
CA SER A 971 -32.49 34.18 -12.15
C SER A 971 -33.14 34.80 -10.91
N VAL A 972 -33.55 33.97 -9.94
CA VAL A 972 -33.91 34.41 -8.58
C VAL A 972 -33.00 33.71 -7.57
N ASN A 973 -32.23 34.52 -6.86
CA ASN A 973 -31.14 34.12 -5.97
C ASN A 973 -31.63 33.30 -4.74
N PRO A 974 -31.10 32.07 -4.49
CA PRO A 974 -31.35 31.31 -3.27
C PRO A 974 -30.52 31.83 -2.08
N GLY A 975 -30.83 33.04 -1.62
CA GLY A 975 -30.14 33.69 -0.51
C GLY A 975 -30.57 33.18 0.88
N VAL A 976 -30.27 31.92 1.22
CA VAL A 976 -30.36 31.40 2.60
C VAL A 976 -29.13 30.52 2.88
N SER A 977 -28.14 31.08 3.56
CA SER A 977 -27.09 30.29 4.22
C SER A 977 -27.65 29.67 5.50
N ILE A 978 -27.28 28.42 5.78
CA ILE A 978 -27.34 27.83 7.11
C ILE A 978 -25.89 27.59 7.52
N ASP A 979 -25.55 28.14 8.69
CA ASP A 979 -24.19 28.30 9.22
C ASP A 979 -23.64 26.97 9.75
N ASP A 980 -22.54 26.47 9.19
CA ASP A 980 -21.84 25.25 9.57
C ASP A 980 -20.80 25.52 10.67
N GLY A 981 -21.30 25.60 11.90
CA GLY A 981 -20.52 26.01 13.08
C GLY A 981 -19.45 25.01 13.56
N SER A 982 -18.33 24.95 12.86
CA SER A 982 -17.07 24.36 13.34
C SER A 982 -16.13 25.46 13.90
N PRO A 983 -15.58 25.32 15.12
CA PRO A 983 -14.70 26.33 15.70
C PRO A 983 -13.24 26.13 15.24
N SER A 984 -12.69 27.09 14.52
CA SER A 984 -11.24 27.19 14.28
C SER A 984 -10.60 28.19 15.26
N GLU A 985 -9.68 27.70 16.09
CA GLU A 985 -8.67 28.58 16.69
C GLU A 985 -7.52 28.77 15.68
N ALA A 986 -7.22 30.02 15.34
CA ALA A 986 -6.01 30.42 14.65
C ALA A 986 -5.46 31.68 15.35
N THR A 987 -4.16 31.69 15.60
CA THR A 987 -3.49 32.68 16.46
C THR A 987 -3.25 34.04 15.78
N GLU A 988 -2.97 35.05 16.60
CA GLU A 988 -2.65 36.40 16.12
C GLU A 988 -1.29 36.46 15.39
N GLU A 989 -1.25 37.14 14.24
CA GLU A 989 -0.23 38.17 14.03
C GLU A 989 -0.81 39.38 13.27
N ALA A 990 -0.17 40.55 13.34
CA ALA A 990 -0.87 41.83 13.21
C ALA A 990 -0.14 42.95 12.44
N THR A 991 -0.92 43.93 11.97
CA THR A 991 -0.52 45.23 11.36
C THR A 991 0.11 45.14 9.94
N ALA A 992 0.02 46.12 9.01
CA ALA A 992 -0.54 47.49 8.98
C ALA A 992 -0.90 47.85 7.50
N GLU A 993 -1.55 48.97 7.10
CA GLU A 993 -2.16 50.12 7.80
C GLU A 993 -3.22 50.82 6.89
N ALA A 994 -4.00 51.73 7.48
CA ALA A 994 -4.47 53.00 6.92
C ALA A 994 -5.51 53.11 5.75
N THR A 995 -6.64 53.76 6.10
CA THR A 995 -7.41 54.79 5.34
C THR A 995 -8.17 54.43 4.04
N ALA A 996 -9.25 55.13 3.64
CA ALA A 996 -10.30 55.93 4.31
C ALA A 996 -11.29 56.47 3.23
N GLU A 997 -12.44 57.01 3.65
CA GLU A 997 -13.46 57.73 2.85
C GLU A 997 -14.24 56.85 1.84
N ALA A 998 -15.58 56.74 1.86
CA ALA A 998 -16.64 57.77 1.70
C ALA A 998 -16.77 58.26 0.24
N THR A 999 -17.96 58.57 -0.31
CA THR A 999 -19.19 59.06 0.34
C THR A 999 -20.48 58.60 -0.39
N ALA A 1000 -21.61 58.62 0.31
CA ALA A 1000 -22.95 58.30 -0.18
C ALA A 1000 -23.60 59.41 -1.04
N GLU A 1001 -24.69 59.07 -1.76
CA GLU A 1001 -25.97 59.80 -1.91
C GLU A 1001 -26.90 59.04 -2.89
N ALA A 1002 -28.23 59.24 -3.00
CA ALA A 1002 -29.35 59.42 -2.06
C ALA A 1002 -30.64 59.73 -2.89
N THR A 1003 -31.86 59.60 -2.32
CA THR A 1003 -33.18 60.08 -2.85
C THR A 1003 -33.69 59.43 -4.17
N ALA A 1004 -34.95 59.52 -4.65
CA ALA A 1004 -36.34 59.60 -4.11
C ALA A 1004 -37.32 59.56 -5.35
N GLU A 1005 -38.67 59.51 -5.35
CA GLU A 1005 -39.76 59.48 -4.35
C GLU A 1005 -41.08 59.03 -5.06
N VAL A 1006 -42.12 58.55 -4.31
CA VAL A 1006 -43.59 58.71 -4.57
C VAL A 1006 -44.21 58.16 -5.90
N THR A 1007 -45.32 57.38 -5.90
CA THR A 1007 -46.73 57.81 -5.68
C THR A 1007 -47.73 56.62 -5.57
N ALA A 1008 -48.87 56.80 -4.87
CA ALA A 1008 -50.27 56.30 -5.08
C ALA A 1008 -50.58 54.93 -5.75
N GLU A 1009 -51.65 54.17 -5.47
CA GLU A 1009 -52.83 54.12 -4.55
C GLU A 1009 -53.55 52.76 -4.87
N ALA A 1010 -54.63 52.23 -4.26
CA ALA A 1010 -55.35 52.25 -2.97
C ALA A 1010 -56.68 51.42 -3.14
N THR A 1011 -57.36 51.03 -2.05
CA THR A 1011 -58.70 50.34 -1.98
C THR A 1011 -58.76 48.84 -2.36
N ALA A 1012 -59.52 47.93 -1.70
CA ALA A 1012 -60.39 48.01 -0.50
C ALA A 1012 -60.50 46.68 0.30
N THR A 1013 -61.02 46.77 1.53
CA THR A 1013 -61.22 45.77 2.62
C THR A 1013 -62.62 45.09 2.60
N PRO A 1014 -63.07 44.24 3.56
CA PRO A 1014 -62.48 43.75 4.85
C PRO A 1014 -62.46 42.19 4.94
N GLU A 1015 -62.35 41.43 6.06
CA GLU A 1015 -62.34 41.59 7.54
C GLU A 1015 -61.58 40.34 8.13
N ALA A 1016 -61.27 40.07 9.42
CA ALA A 1016 -61.64 40.61 10.74
C ALA A 1016 -60.50 40.41 11.79
N THR A 1017 -60.82 40.09 13.06
CA THR A 1017 -59.91 39.99 14.25
C THR A 1017 -60.41 38.90 15.24
N PRO A 1018 -59.70 38.48 16.35
CA PRO A 1018 -58.53 39.09 16.98
C PRO A 1018 -57.36 38.18 17.49
N GLU A 1019 -56.32 38.91 17.90
CA GLU A 1019 -55.04 38.66 18.61
C GLU A 1019 -55.13 37.93 19.99
N PRO A 1020 -54.00 37.51 20.63
CA PRO A 1020 -53.15 38.45 21.39
C PRO A 1020 -51.61 38.26 21.33
N THR A 1021 -50.91 39.32 21.76
CA THR A 1021 -49.45 39.55 21.77
C THR A 1021 -48.69 39.16 23.06
N ALA A 1022 -47.36 39.04 22.96
CA ALA A 1022 -46.39 39.27 24.04
C ALA A 1022 -45.04 39.79 23.47
N THR A 1023 -44.22 40.49 24.27
CA THR A 1023 -43.11 41.36 23.78
C THR A 1023 -41.74 41.12 24.46
N LEU A 1024 -40.65 41.47 23.75
CA LEU A 1024 -39.27 41.55 24.26
C LEU A 1024 -39.07 42.58 25.40
N ALA A 1025 -38.06 42.33 26.25
CA ALA A 1025 -37.05 43.32 26.71
C ALA A 1025 -35.88 42.64 27.48
N GLU A 1026 -34.70 43.28 27.48
CA GLU A 1026 -33.41 42.78 28.04
C GLU A 1026 -33.26 42.93 29.57
N PRO A 1027 -32.12 42.52 30.17
CA PRO A 1027 -31.04 43.50 30.40
C PRO A 1027 -29.58 43.00 30.18
N THR A 1028 -28.63 43.95 30.24
CA THR A 1028 -27.23 43.85 29.78
C THR A 1028 -26.18 43.85 30.93
N ALA A 1029 -25.07 43.10 30.76
CA ALA A 1029 -23.72 43.28 31.37
C ALA A 1029 -23.55 43.24 32.92
N THR A 1030 -22.37 43.06 33.57
CA THR A 1030 -20.95 43.02 33.12
C THR A 1030 -20.06 42.19 34.08
N LEU A 1031 -18.93 41.68 33.57
CA LEU A 1031 -17.69 41.12 34.20
C LEU A 1031 -17.53 40.95 35.73
N ALA A 1032 -17.01 39.77 36.12
CA ALA A 1032 -15.90 39.60 37.08
C ALA A 1032 -15.22 38.22 36.89
N GLU A 1033 -13.88 38.16 36.82
CA GLU A 1033 -13.07 36.93 36.83
C GLU A 1033 -12.94 36.38 38.29
N PRO A 1034 -12.63 35.08 38.53
CA PRO A 1034 -11.23 34.61 38.41
C PRO A 1034 -11.00 33.11 38.06
N THR A 1035 -9.77 32.79 37.64
CA THR A 1035 -9.06 31.49 37.78
C THR A 1035 -9.80 30.18 37.49
N ALA A 1036 -9.47 29.53 36.38
CA ALA A 1036 -9.78 28.12 36.16
C ALA A 1036 -8.79 27.20 36.92
N THR A 1037 -9.32 26.24 37.66
CA THR A 1037 -8.62 25.01 38.08
C THR A 1037 -9.38 23.83 37.48
N LEU A 1038 -8.71 22.96 36.74
CA LEU A 1038 -9.34 21.80 36.12
C LEU A 1038 -9.89 20.82 37.18
N ALA A 1039 -11.08 20.28 36.92
CA ALA A 1039 -11.67 19.16 37.64
C ALA A 1039 -12.63 18.42 36.70
N GLU A 1040 -12.48 17.10 36.61
CA GLU A 1040 -13.21 16.23 35.68
C GLU A 1040 -14.71 16.08 36.03
N PRO A 1041 -15.58 15.92 35.02
CA PRO A 1041 -16.94 15.41 35.20
C PRO A 1041 -17.05 13.93 34.77
N THR A 1042 -17.16 13.00 35.73
CA THR A 1042 -17.39 11.58 35.45
C THR A 1042 -18.77 11.34 34.80
N ALA A 1043 -18.82 10.64 33.66
CA ALA A 1043 -20.06 10.32 32.96
C ALA A 1043 -20.55 8.88 33.25
N THR A 1044 -21.66 8.73 33.98
CA THR A 1044 -22.35 7.45 34.15
C THR A 1044 -23.42 7.25 33.07
N LEU A 1045 -23.26 6.26 32.20
CA LEU A 1045 -24.29 5.88 31.23
C LEU A 1045 -25.38 5.00 31.88
N ALA A 1046 -26.62 5.10 31.39
CA ALA A 1046 -27.75 4.26 31.81
C ALA A 1046 -28.57 3.83 30.59
N GLU A 1047 -28.96 2.55 30.55
CA GLU A 1047 -29.59 1.91 29.39
C GLU A 1047 -31.01 2.43 29.09
N PRO A 1048 -31.37 2.66 27.82
CA PRO A 1048 -32.75 2.96 27.42
C PRO A 1048 -33.57 1.67 27.21
N THR A 1049 -34.71 1.55 27.90
CA THR A 1049 -35.63 0.40 27.74
C THR A 1049 -36.55 0.56 26.51
N PRO A 1050 -36.57 -0.38 25.55
CA PRO A 1050 -37.52 -0.35 24.44
C PRO A 1050 -38.91 -0.86 24.85
N THR A 1051 -39.95 -0.06 24.61
CA THR A 1051 -41.35 -0.48 24.77
C THR A 1051 -41.94 -0.96 23.45
N LEU A 1052 -42.42 -2.22 23.42
CA LEU A 1052 -43.16 -2.78 22.29
C LEU A 1052 -44.62 -3.05 22.65
N ALA A 1053 -45.54 -2.96 21.68
CA ALA A 1053 -46.96 -3.26 21.85
C ALA A 1053 -47.39 -4.41 20.92
N GLU A 1054 -48.13 -5.38 21.45
CA GLU A 1054 -48.62 -6.55 20.70
C GLU A 1054 -49.79 -6.23 19.74
N PRO A 1055 -49.94 -7.06 18.70
CA PRO A 1055 -51.24 -7.67 18.42
C PRO A 1055 -51.18 -9.22 18.32
N THR A 1056 -52.00 -9.90 19.11
CA THR A 1056 -52.39 -11.33 18.94
C THR A 1056 -53.46 -11.48 17.84
N PRO A 1057 -53.75 -12.66 17.23
CA PRO A 1057 -53.56 -14.07 17.67
C PRO A 1057 -52.86 -14.97 16.60
N THR A 1058 -52.78 -16.32 16.60
CA THR A 1058 -53.58 -17.43 17.20
C THR A 1058 -52.78 -18.75 17.30
N LEU A 1059 -53.27 -19.74 18.07
CA LEU A 1059 -52.69 -21.08 18.27
C LEU A 1059 -52.51 -21.95 17.00
N ALA A 1060 -51.42 -22.71 16.93
CA ALA A 1060 -51.45 -24.20 16.99
C ALA A 1060 -50.05 -24.82 17.28
N GLU A 1061 -50.00 -25.78 18.22
CA GLU A 1061 -48.83 -26.61 18.58
C GLU A 1061 -48.79 -27.93 17.74
N PRO A 1062 -47.70 -28.76 17.69
CA PRO A 1062 -46.93 -29.21 18.86
C PRO A 1062 -45.39 -29.44 18.75
N THR A 1063 -44.70 -28.96 19.78
CA THR A 1063 -43.70 -29.65 20.64
C THR A 1063 -42.61 -30.59 20.08
N ALA A 1064 -41.35 -30.33 20.49
CA ALA A 1064 -40.33 -31.36 20.76
C ALA A 1064 -39.44 -30.96 21.97
N THR A 1065 -39.16 -31.90 22.89
CA THR A 1065 -38.31 -31.79 24.10
C THR A 1065 -37.94 -33.24 24.54
N LEU A 1066 -36.89 -33.57 25.32
CA LEU A 1066 -35.86 -32.82 26.07
C LEU A 1066 -34.66 -33.77 26.40
N ALA A 1067 -33.51 -33.22 26.81
CA ALA A 1067 -32.41 -33.84 27.59
C ALA A 1067 -31.58 -34.98 26.93
N GLN A 1068 -30.22 -35.01 26.98
CA GLN A 1068 -29.29 -35.08 28.15
C GLN A 1068 -29.53 -36.34 29.01
N PRO A 1069 -28.50 -37.16 29.37
CA PRO A 1069 -27.49 -36.71 30.35
C PRO A 1069 -26.09 -37.42 30.43
N SER A 1070 -25.14 -36.77 31.14
CA SER A 1070 -24.20 -37.29 32.18
C SER A 1070 -23.38 -38.60 31.97
N THR A 1071 -22.03 -38.57 31.86
CA THR A 1071 -20.95 -38.52 32.91
C THR A 1071 -20.28 -39.85 33.34
N ASN A 1072 -18.98 -39.78 33.66
CA ASN A 1072 -18.14 -40.63 34.54
C ASN A 1072 -17.63 -42.02 34.07
N GLY A 1073 -16.37 -42.34 34.42
CA GLY A 1073 -15.89 -43.73 34.62
C GLY A 1073 -14.41 -44.02 34.34
N ASP A 1074 -13.52 -43.82 35.32
CA ASP A 1074 -12.08 -44.14 35.26
C ASP A 1074 -11.74 -45.65 35.09
N ALA A 1075 -10.51 -45.98 34.63
CA ALA A 1075 -9.48 -46.65 35.47
C ALA A 1075 -8.37 -47.48 34.74
N HIS A 1076 -7.11 -47.18 35.09
CA HIS A 1076 -6.00 -48.11 35.39
C HIS A 1076 -5.42 -49.18 34.41
N THR A 1077 -4.24 -48.82 33.86
CA THR A 1077 -2.92 -49.52 33.96
C THR A 1077 -2.77 -51.05 33.80
N ALA A 1078 -1.95 -51.48 32.81
CA ALA A 1078 -1.01 -52.62 32.95
C ALA A 1078 0.11 -52.65 31.88
N THR A 1079 1.37 -52.80 32.30
CA THR A 1079 2.52 -53.30 31.51
C THR A 1079 2.93 -54.68 32.10
N PRO A 1080 3.57 -55.64 31.37
CA PRO A 1080 5.03 -55.57 31.12
C PRO A 1080 5.64 -56.39 29.92
N THR A 1081 6.88 -56.04 29.55
CA THR A 1081 8.02 -56.89 29.06
C THR A 1081 7.90 -57.92 27.92
N GLY A 1082 8.92 -57.94 27.02
CA GLY A 1082 9.52 -59.20 26.52
C GLY A 1082 10.05 -59.18 25.07
N ASP A 1083 11.37 -59.19 24.87
CA ASP A 1083 12.03 -59.18 23.55
C ASP A 1083 11.90 -60.49 22.74
N ALA A 1084 11.72 -60.38 21.41
CA ALA A 1084 12.42 -61.18 20.38
C ALA A 1084 12.08 -60.74 18.94
N ALA A 1085 13.11 -60.51 18.12
CA ALA A 1085 13.03 -60.35 16.65
C ALA A 1085 13.50 -61.67 15.94
N PRO A 1086 13.43 -61.85 14.60
CA PRO A 1086 13.05 -60.88 13.54
C PRO A 1086 12.10 -61.40 12.43
N GLY A 1087 11.50 -60.48 11.64
CA GLY A 1087 10.93 -60.81 10.31
C GLY A 1087 9.93 -59.80 9.73
N SER A 1088 10.22 -59.31 8.51
CA SER A 1088 9.32 -58.78 7.46
C SER A 1088 8.12 -57.87 7.81
N GLU A 1089 8.23 -56.58 7.47
CA GLU A 1089 7.22 -55.61 6.97
C GLU A 1089 7.95 -54.24 6.88
N GLU A 1090 7.82 -53.35 5.90
CA GLU A 1090 6.98 -53.25 4.70
C GLU A 1090 5.45 -53.13 4.91
N GLN A 1091 5.02 -52.14 5.72
CA GLN A 1091 4.00 -51.17 5.30
C GLN A 1091 3.72 -50.10 6.38
N LEU A 1092 3.89 -48.82 6.01
CA LEU A 1092 3.17 -47.67 6.60
C LEU A 1092 3.36 -46.46 5.68
N ASN A 1093 2.59 -46.36 4.59
CA ASN A 1093 2.67 -45.23 3.65
C ASN A 1093 1.36 -44.99 2.88
N ILE A 1094 0.28 -44.75 3.62
CA ILE A 1094 -1.02 -44.18 3.19
C ILE A 1094 -1.42 -43.31 4.38
N ILE A 1095 -1.63 -42.00 4.28
CA ILE A 1095 -2.39 -41.25 3.27
C ILE A 1095 -1.53 -40.13 2.63
N ALA A 1096 -1.26 -40.24 1.33
CA ALA A 1096 -0.71 -39.15 0.50
C ALA A 1096 -1.09 -39.39 -0.97
N ALA A 1097 -2.23 -38.85 -1.43
CA ALA A 1097 -2.79 -39.20 -2.74
C ALA A 1097 -3.78 -38.17 -3.34
N ARG A 1098 -3.34 -36.93 -3.62
CA ARG A 1098 -3.93 -36.01 -4.63
C ARG A 1098 -3.12 -34.72 -4.86
N ALA A 1099 -1.84 -34.84 -5.20
CA ALA A 1099 -1.00 -33.70 -5.60
C ALA A 1099 0.10 -34.18 -6.58
N LEU A 1100 -0.28 -34.53 -7.82
CA LEU A 1100 0.68 -35.10 -8.78
C LEU A 1100 0.21 -35.00 -10.26
N ASP A 1101 0.19 -33.79 -10.83
CA ASP A 1101 0.24 -33.64 -12.31
C ASP A 1101 0.93 -32.35 -12.83
N PHE A 1102 1.68 -31.63 -11.99
CA PHE A 1102 2.38 -30.39 -12.41
C PHE A 1102 3.80 -30.63 -12.99
N ARG A 1103 4.45 -31.76 -12.64
CA ARG A 1103 5.82 -32.09 -13.11
C ARG A 1103 5.90 -32.68 -14.53
N ALA A 1104 4.81 -32.59 -15.30
CA ALA A 1104 4.78 -32.93 -16.72
C ALA A 1104 4.94 -31.71 -17.66
N TRP A 1105 4.80 -30.48 -17.13
CA TRP A 1105 4.74 -29.25 -17.93
C TRP A 1105 6.11 -28.55 -18.06
N MET A 1106 6.84 -28.36 -16.95
CA MET A 1106 8.19 -27.75 -16.96
C MET A 1106 9.28 -28.71 -17.49
N LYS A 1107 9.25 -28.98 -18.80
CA LYS A 1107 10.37 -29.60 -19.54
C LYS A 1107 10.34 -29.34 -21.06
N GLY A 1108 9.83 -28.16 -21.46
CA GLY A 1108 9.59 -27.78 -22.84
C GLY A 1108 9.71 -26.29 -23.15
N TRP A 1109 10.31 -25.53 -22.24
CA TRP A 1109 10.96 -24.23 -22.46
C TRP A 1109 12.41 -24.41 -21.97
#